data_AF-D7U2V9-F1
#
_entry.id   AF-D7U2V9-F1
#
_cell.length_a   1.000
_cell.length_b   1.000
_cell.length_c   1.000
_cell.angle_alpha   90.00
_cell.angle_beta   90.00
_cell.angle_gamma   90.00
#
_symmetry.space_group_name_H-M   'P 1'
#
loop_
_entity.id
_entity.type
_entity.pdbx_description
1 polymer ?
#
loop_
_entity_poly.entity_id
_entity_poly.type
_entity_poly.pdbx_seq_one_letter_code
_entity_poly.pdbx_strand_id
1 'polypeptide(L)'
;MSIPREPEQVMKLRGGSVLGRKTILKSDHFPGCQNKRLSPQIDGAPNYRQADSVHVHGVAIPTIDGIRNVLEHIGAQVDRKQTQVLWINLREEPVVYINGRPFVLRDVERPFSNLEYTGINRARVEQMEARLKEDILMEAARYGYKILVTDELPDGQMVDQWEPVSRDSVKTPLEVYEELQVEGYLVDYERVPVTDEKSPKELDFDILVHKISQANINTEIIFNCQMGRGRTTTGMVIATLVYLNRIGASGMPRSDSIGKVFDSGTNVSDHLPNSEEAIRRGEYAAIRSLIRVLEGGVEGKRQVDKVIDKCASMQNLREAIATYRNSILRQRDEMKREALLSFFVEYLERYYFLICFAVYIHTDRAALHPDSFGHSSFADWMRARPELYSIIRRLLRRDPMGALGYANLEPSLTKIADSADGRPYEMGVVAARRNGEVLGSQTVLKSDHCPGCQNSSLPERVEGAPNFREVPGFPVYGVANPTIDGIQSVIWRIGSSKSGRPVFWHNMREEPVIYINGKPFVLREVERPYKNMLEYTGIERERVERMEARLKEDILREAEHYGHAIMVIHETDDRKIFDAWEHVSSDSVQTPLEVFRCLEANGFPIKYARVPITDGKAPKSSDFDTLAVNIASASKDTAFVFNCQMGIGRTTTGTVIACLLKLRIDYGRPIRILLDDISHEEVDGGSSSGEETGGNGAASTSSISNVRTEKEQGRAFGIDDILLLWKITRLFDNGVECREALDAVIDRCSALQNIRQAVLQYRKVFNQQHAEPRVRRVALNRGAEYLERYFRLIAFAAYLGSEAFDGFCGQGESKMTFKSWLQRRPEVQAMKWSIRLRPGRFFTVPEELRAPHESQHGDAVMEAIVKARNGSVLGKGSILKMYFFPGQRTSSHIQIHGAPHVYEVDGYPVYSMATPTITGAKEMLAYLGAKPIAEGSFHQKVILTDLREEAVVYINGTPFVLRELNKPVDTLKHVGITGPVVEHMEARLKEDILSEVRQSGGRMLLHREEYSPALNQCSVIGYWENIFVDDVKTPAEVYAALKDEGYNIAHRRIPLTREREALASDVDAIQYCKDDSAGCYLFVSHTGFGGVAYAMAIICIKLDAEAKLAPKVPEPLISTPNLFSTLEENSPSRDSDEVHKMGDYRDILSLTRVLMYGPKSKADVDIVIERCAGAGNLRHDILFYSKELEKFSNGDDEHRAYLMDMGIKALRRYFFLITFRSYLYCTSATETEFTAWMDARPELGHLCNNLRMDK
;
A
#
# COMPACT_ATOMS: atom_id res chain seq x y z
N MET A 1 24.31 -37.62 36.81
CA MET A 1 23.28 -36.59 37.09
C MET A 1 23.97 -35.24 36.87
N SER A 2 23.43 -34.36 36.04
CA SER A 2 23.90 -32.96 35.98
C SER A 2 23.36 -32.19 37.19
N ILE A 3 24.12 -31.18 37.63
CA ILE A 3 23.68 -30.24 38.66
C ILE A 3 22.48 -29.44 38.10
N PRO A 4 21.42 -29.16 38.89
CA PRO A 4 20.36 -28.25 38.47
C PRO A 4 20.97 -26.90 38.07
N ARG A 5 20.84 -26.52 36.80
CA ARG A 5 21.21 -25.19 36.33
C ARG A 5 20.09 -24.22 36.71
N GLU A 6 20.46 -22.99 37.03
CA GLU A 6 19.48 -21.93 37.30
C GLU A 6 18.50 -21.79 36.13
N PRO A 7 17.20 -21.50 36.36
CA PRO A 7 16.18 -21.38 35.31
C PRO A 7 16.62 -20.47 34.15
N GLU A 8 17.23 -19.32 34.46
CA GLU A 8 17.80 -18.42 33.46
C GLU A 8 18.85 -19.08 32.56
N GLN A 9 19.72 -19.94 33.11
CA GLN A 9 20.77 -20.61 32.34
C GLN A 9 20.14 -21.62 31.37
N VAL A 10 19.09 -22.34 31.80
CA VAL A 10 18.33 -23.23 30.92
C VAL A 10 17.70 -22.42 29.79
N MET A 11 17.00 -21.33 30.09
CA MET A 11 16.37 -20.42 29.10
C MET A 11 17.39 -19.82 28.10
N LYS A 12 18.60 -19.50 28.56
CA LYS A 12 19.70 -18.97 27.73
C LYS A 12 20.37 -20.05 26.86
N LEU A 13 20.31 -21.32 27.27
CA LEU A 13 20.86 -22.48 26.56
C LEU A 13 19.84 -23.21 25.67
N ARG A 14 18.57 -22.79 25.64
CA ARG A 14 17.53 -23.34 24.76
C ARG A 14 17.95 -23.28 23.29
N GLY A 15 17.81 -24.42 22.61
CA GLY A 15 18.27 -24.63 21.23
C GLY A 15 17.30 -25.48 20.41
N GLY A 16 16.02 -25.51 20.78
CA GLY A 16 14.96 -26.08 19.97
C GLY A 16 14.66 -25.24 18.72
N SER A 17 13.94 -25.83 17.78
CA SER A 17 13.51 -25.18 16.53
C SER A 17 12.39 -24.15 16.73
N VAL A 18 11.52 -24.41 17.70
CA VAL A 18 10.42 -23.58 18.18
C VAL A 18 10.70 -23.15 19.62
N LEU A 19 11.11 -24.08 20.49
CA LEU A 19 11.58 -23.82 21.86
C LEU A 19 13.04 -23.34 21.87
N GLY A 20 13.27 -22.19 21.23
CA GLY A 20 14.59 -21.57 21.11
C GLY A 20 14.96 -20.64 22.27
N ARG A 21 16.09 -19.96 22.14
CA ARG A 21 16.53 -18.87 23.04
C ARG A 21 15.43 -17.83 23.26
N LYS A 22 15.46 -17.19 24.44
CA LYS A 22 14.48 -16.20 24.90
C LYS A 22 13.02 -16.70 24.95
N THR A 23 12.79 -18.02 25.09
CA THR A 23 11.41 -18.55 25.21
C THR A 23 11.14 -19.35 26.48
N ILE A 24 9.89 -19.29 26.94
CA ILE A 24 9.36 -20.07 28.06
C ILE A 24 8.10 -20.84 27.65
N LEU A 25 7.80 -21.92 28.36
CA LEU A 25 6.55 -22.69 28.26
C LEU A 25 5.65 -22.26 29.41
N LYS A 26 4.77 -21.29 29.15
CA LYS A 26 3.88 -20.75 30.18
C LYS A 26 2.63 -21.62 30.29
N SER A 27 2.18 -21.93 31.51
CA SER A 27 0.85 -22.51 31.72
C SER A 27 -0.23 -21.55 31.20
N ASP A 28 -1.12 -22.08 30.34
CA ASP A 28 -2.29 -21.36 29.87
C ASP A 28 -3.41 -21.30 30.92
N HIS A 29 -3.35 -22.16 31.94
CA HIS A 29 -4.19 -22.07 33.13
C HIS A 29 -3.47 -21.20 34.16
N PHE A 30 -4.01 -20.01 34.41
CA PHE A 30 -3.45 -19.00 35.32
C PHE A 30 -4.54 -18.37 36.19
N PRO A 31 -4.21 -17.78 37.35
CA PRO A 31 -5.17 -17.10 38.23
C PRO A 31 -5.97 -16.03 37.48
N GLY A 32 -7.30 -16.12 37.54
CA GLY A 32 -8.19 -15.21 36.81
C GLY A 32 -8.55 -15.63 35.38
N CYS A 33 -8.02 -16.74 34.85
CA CYS A 33 -8.49 -17.29 33.57
C CYS A 33 -9.98 -17.69 33.59
N GLN A 34 -10.53 -18.05 34.77
CA GLN A 34 -11.91 -18.49 34.96
C GLN A 34 -12.81 -17.37 35.54
N ASN A 35 -13.83 -16.95 34.78
CA ASN A 35 -14.91 -16.08 35.22
C ASN A 35 -15.98 -16.90 35.97
N LYS A 36 -15.87 -16.95 37.30
CA LYS A 36 -16.76 -17.72 38.21
C LYS A 36 -18.25 -17.31 38.20
N ARG A 37 -18.64 -16.32 37.39
CA ARG A 37 -20.04 -15.92 37.16
C ARG A 37 -20.71 -16.67 35.99
N LEU A 38 -19.95 -17.40 35.19
CA LEU A 38 -20.48 -18.26 34.14
C LEU A 38 -21.00 -19.58 34.72
N SER A 39 -22.05 -20.11 34.08
CA SER A 39 -22.68 -21.38 34.40
C SER A 39 -23.15 -22.07 33.10
N PRO A 40 -23.07 -23.42 32.99
CA PRO A 40 -22.54 -24.35 33.98
C PRO A 40 -21.02 -24.23 34.14
N GLN A 41 -20.51 -24.58 35.33
CA GLN A 41 -19.07 -24.71 35.55
C GLN A 41 -18.69 -26.17 35.31
N ILE A 42 -17.82 -26.39 34.33
CA ILE A 42 -17.33 -27.72 33.95
C ILE A 42 -15.87 -27.80 34.38
N ASP A 43 -15.50 -28.85 35.12
CA ASP A 43 -14.14 -28.99 35.63
C ASP A 43 -13.14 -29.21 34.49
N GLY A 44 -11.94 -28.66 34.63
CA GLY A 44 -10.93 -28.59 33.58
C GLY A 44 -11.27 -27.67 32.39
N ALA A 45 -12.49 -27.12 32.29
CA ALA A 45 -12.97 -26.36 31.13
C ALA A 45 -13.45 -24.93 31.48
N PRO A 46 -12.53 -23.96 31.66
CA PRO A 46 -12.91 -22.61 32.09
C PRO A 46 -13.79 -21.88 31.07
N ASN A 47 -14.70 -21.03 31.55
CA ASN A 47 -15.53 -20.13 30.73
C ASN A 47 -16.44 -20.81 29.68
N TYR A 48 -16.73 -22.10 29.84
CA TYR A 48 -17.76 -22.79 29.07
C TYR A 48 -19.13 -22.08 29.18
N ARG A 49 -19.82 -21.95 28.04
CA ARG A 49 -21.16 -21.35 27.91
C ARG A 49 -21.78 -21.65 26.54
N GLN A 50 -23.10 -21.58 26.46
CA GLN A 50 -23.88 -21.63 25.22
C GLN A 50 -24.34 -20.22 24.79
N ALA A 51 -24.63 -20.02 23.50
CA ALA A 51 -25.26 -18.81 22.96
C ALA A 51 -26.80 -18.93 23.01
N ASP A 52 -27.43 -18.46 24.09
CA ASP A 52 -28.84 -18.75 24.43
C ASP A 52 -29.14 -20.27 24.27
N SER A 53 -30.17 -20.61 23.49
CA SER A 53 -30.59 -21.96 23.10
C SER A 53 -30.24 -22.26 21.63
N VAL A 54 -29.06 -21.84 21.18
CA VAL A 54 -28.50 -22.13 19.85
C VAL A 54 -27.41 -23.20 19.97
N HIS A 55 -27.20 -24.02 18.94
CA HIS A 55 -26.18 -25.08 18.89
C HIS A 55 -24.72 -24.55 18.76
N VAL A 56 -24.39 -23.51 19.52
CA VAL A 56 -23.13 -22.77 19.46
C VAL A 56 -22.63 -22.47 20.88
N HIS A 57 -21.41 -22.90 21.18
CA HIS A 57 -20.78 -22.85 22.50
C HIS A 57 -19.42 -22.14 22.45
N GLY A 58 -18.96 -21.67 23.60
CA GLY A 58 -17.64 -21.07 23.75
C GLY A 58 -16.98 -21.43 25.06
N VAL A 59 -15.69 -21.74 25.03
CA VAL A 59 -14.88 -22.16 26.19
C VAL A 59 -13.48 -21.56 26.11
N ALA A 60 -12.77 -21.47 27.25
CA ALA A 60 -11.33 -21.21 27.28
C ALA A 60 -10.54 -22.44 26.81
N ILE A 61 -9.21 -22.38 26.80
CA ILE A 61 -8.40 -23.57 26.56
C ILE A 61 -8.60 -24.55 27.75
N PRO A 62 -9.14 -25.77 27.52
CA PRO A 62 -9.41 -26.72 28.60
C PRO A 62 -8.15 -27.56 28.93
N THR A 63 -8.21 -28.38 29.98
CA THR A 63 -7.36 -29.59 30.10
C THR A 63 -7.93 -30.70 29.22
N ILE A 64 -7.18 -31.80 29.01
CA ILE A 64 -7.69 -32.96 28.26
C ILE A 64 -8.98 -33.51 28.91
N ASP A 65 -9.01 -33.66 30.24
CA ASP A 65 -10.20 -34.08 30.97
C ASP A 65 -11.32 -33.03 30.91
N GLY A 66 -10.98 -31.74 30.82
CA GLY A 66 -11.94 -30.68 30.52
C GLY A 66 -12.63 -30.84 29.17
N ILE A 67 -11.93 -31.34 28.14
CA ILE A 67 -12.55 -31.68 26.85
C ILE A 67 -13.54 -32.83 27.03
N ARG A 68 -13.14 -33.92 27.69
CA ARG A 68 -14.03 -35.06 28.02
C ARG A 68 -15.28 -34.59 28.75
N ASN A 69 -15.12 -33.81 29.82
CA ASN A 69 -16.23 -33.28 30.62
C ASN A 69 -17.21 -32.41 29.81
N VAL A 70 -16.71 -31.62 28.83
CA VAL A 70 -17.57 -30.83 27.91
C VAL A 70 -18.31 -31.74 26.93
N LEU A 71 -17.63 -32.74 26.36
CA LEU A 71 -18.24 -33.69 25.41
C LEU A 71 -19.28 -34.59 26.09
N GLU A 72 -19.03 -35.06 27.33
CA GLU A 72 -20.02 -35.77 28.14
C GLU A 72 -21.22 -34.89 28.51
N HIS A 73 -21.00 -33.62 28.87
CA HIS A 73 -22.06 -32.67 29.20
C HIS A 73 -23.03 -32.42 28.01
N ILE A 74 -22.48 -32.27 26.81
CA ILE A 74 -23.23 -32.14 25.56
C ILE A 74 -23.86 -33.49 25.12
N GLY A 75 -23.27 -34.60 25.56
CA GLY A 75 -23.70 -35.95 25.19
C GLY A 75 -23.16 -36.42 23.85
N ALA A 76 -21.91 -36.10 23.54
CA ALA A 76 -21.23 -36.48 22.30
C ALA A 76 -20.55 -37.87 22.40
N GLN A 77 -21.21 -38.85 23.03
CA GLN A 77 -20.64 -40.18 23.31
C GLN A 77 -21.58 -41.27 22.77
N VAL A 78 -21.03 -42.14 21.92
CA VAL A 78 -21.78 -43.13 21.10
C VAL A 78 -22.84 -43.91 21.89
N ASP A 79 -22.50 -44.39 23.09
CA ASP A 79 -23.39 -45.25 23.90
C ASP A 79 -24.51 -44.50 24.64
N ARG A 80 -24.50 -43.16 24.65
CA ARG A 80 -25.38 -42.35 25.52
C ARG A 80 -26.23 -41.31 24.80
N LYS A 81 -25.73 -40.69 23.73
CA LYS A 81 -26.45 -39.71 22.87
C LYS A 81 -25.71 -39.57 21.54
N GLN A 82 -26.45 -39.39 20.45
CA GLN A 82 -25.89 -39.27 19.09
C GLN A 82 -25.57 -37.81 18.70
N THR A 83 -25.13 -36.98 19.65
CA THR A 83 -24.82 -35.57 19.38
C THR A 83 -23.46 -35.46 18.69
N GLN A 84 -23.43 -34.92 17.46
CA GLN A 84 -22.19 -34.61 16.75
C GLN A 84 -21.65 -33.24 17.21
N VAL A 85 -20.33 -33.13 17.39
CA VAL A 85 -19.66 -31.90 17.81
C VAL A 85 -18.62 -31.46 16.76
N LEU A 86 -18.61 -30.18 16.42
CA LEU A 86 -17.52 -29.55 15.67
C LEU A 86 -16.75 -28.60 16.59
N TRP A 87 -15.54 -28.98 16.98
CA TRP A 87 -14.67 -28.19 17.85
C TRP A 87 -13.68 -27.35 17.04
N ILE A 88 -13.83 -26.02 17.13
CA ILE A 88 -13.02 -25.04 16.39
C ILE A 88 -12.11 -24.27 17.35
N ASN A 89 -10.81 -24.54 17.27
CA ASN A 89 -9.77 -23.83 18.00
C ASN A 89 -9.30 -22.60 17.20
N LEU A 90 -9.40 -21.40 17.80
CA LEU A 90 -9.15 -20.12 17.14
C LEU A 90 -7.72 -19.55 17.39
N ARG A 91 -6.77 -20.36 17.85
CA ARG A 91 -5.43 -19.90 18.25
C ARG A 91 -4.40 -19.92 17.13
N GLU A 92 -3.67 -18.82 16.96
CA GLU A 92 -2.43 -18.78 16.17
C GLU A 92 -1.17 -19.07 16.99
N GLU A 93 -1.26 -19.03 18.33
CA GLU A 93 -0.15 -19.42 19.20
C GLU A 93 0.00 -20.95 19.20
N PRO A 94 1.23 -21.51 19.13
CA PRO A 94 1.44 -22.94 19.28
C PRO A 94 1.20 -23.36 20.75
N VAL A 95 0.31 -24.34 20.93
CA VAL A 95 -0.08 -24.94 22.21
C VAL A 95 0.41 -26.38 22.27
N VAL A 96 0.76 -26.84 23.46
CA VAL A 96 1.11 -28.24 23.75
C VAL A 96 0.49 -28.65 25.08
N TYR A 97 -0.02 -29.87 25.18
CA TYR A 97 -0.45 -30.47 26.43
C TYR A 97 0.71 -31.21 27.06
N ILE A 98 0.94 -30.99 28.35
CA ILE A 98 1.91 -31.73 29.17
C ILE A 98 1.17 -32.24 30.40
N ASN A 99 1.19 -33.56 30.63
CA ASN A 99 0.48 -34.22 31.73
C ASN A 99 -1.01 -33.81 31.82
N GLY A 100 -1.66 -33.61 30.67
CA GLY A 100 -3.07 -33.19 30.56
C GLY A 100 -3.33 -31.67 30.68
N ARG A 101 -2.34 -30.88 31.14
CA ARG A 101 -2.44 -29.41 31.27
C ARG A 101 -1.99 -28.70 29.97
N PRO A 102 -2.65 -27.61 29.52
CA PRO A 102 -2.21 -26.84 28.36
C PRO A 102 -1.10 -25.83 28.70
N PHE A 103 -0.08 -25.78 27.84
CA PHE A 103 1.03 -24.82 27.87
C PHE A 103 1.20 -24.12 26.51
N VAL A 104 1.71 -22.90 26.53
CA VAL A 104 1.94 -22.06 25.34
C VAL A 104 3.35 -21.47 25.34
N LEU A 105 3.93 -21.33 24.14
CA LEU A 105 5.21 -20.65 23.95
C LEU A 105 5.07 -19.13 24.19
N ARG A 106 5.95 -18.55 25.00
CA ARG A 106 6.05 -17.09 25.23
C ARG A 106 7.48 -16.60 25.06
N ASP A 107 7.64 -15.30 24.79
CA ASP A 107 8.93 -14.62 24.91
C ASP A 107 9.24 -14.33 26.40
N VAL A 108 10.47 -14.56 26.83
CA VAL A 108 10.90 -14.37 28.23
C VAL A 108 10.91 -12.89 28.66
N GLU A 109 11.13 -11.97 27.73
CA GLU A 109 11.11 -10.52 28.00
C GLU A 109 9.68 -9.97 28.05
N ARG A 110 8.70 -10.74 27.54
CA ARG A 110 7.29 -10.35 27.46
C ARG A 110 6.33 -11.53 27.74
N PRO A 111 6.40 -12.19 28.92
CA PRO A 111 5.68 -13.44 29.19
C PRO A 111 4.15 -13.33 29.12
N PHE A 112 3.61 -12.12 29.30
CA PHE A 112 2.17 -11.83 29.22
C PHE A 112 1.70 -11.44 27.80
N SER A 113 2.59 -11.27 26.82
CA SER A 113 2.23 -10.98 25.43
C SER A 113 2.06 -12.28 24.63
N ASN A 114 1.10 -12.33 23.71
CA ASN A 114 1.01 -13.44 22.73
C ASN A 114 2.11 -13.28 21.66
N LEU A 115 2.60 -14.39 21.11
CA LEU A 115 3.47 -14.39 19.95
C LEU A 115 2.60 -14.25 18.70
N GLU A 116 2.76 -13.14 17.97
CA GLU A 116 1.90 -12.81 16.82
C GLU A 116 2.47 -13.36 15.50
N TYR A 117 1.64 -14.13 14.80
CA TYR A 117 1.93 -14.77 13.51
C TYR A 117 0.83 -14.48 12.48
N THR A 118 0.21 -13.28 12.57
CA THR A 118 -0.94 -12.81 11.79
C THR A 118 -1.02 -13.39 10.37
N GLY A 119 -2.02 -14.25 10.12
CA GLY A 119 -2.29 -14.87 8.81
C GLY A 119 -1.71 -16.27 8.61
N ILE A 120 -1.04 -16.85 9.61
CA ILE A 120 -0.61 -18.26 9.58
C ILE A 120 -1.84 -19.18 9.41
N ASN A 121 -1.67 -20.33 8.74
CA ASN A 121 -2.78 -21.29 8.54
C ASN A 121 -2.63 -22.52 9.44
N ARG A 122 -3.72 -23.32 9.51
CA ARG A 122 -3.81 -24.59 10.23
C ARG A 122 -2.52 -25.42 10.17
N ALA A 123 -2.15 -25.89 8.98
CA ALA A 123 -1.05 -26.83 8.78
C ALA A 123 0.29 -26.30 9.31
N ARG A 124 0.54 -24.98 9.21
CA ARG A 124 1.77 -24.35 9.71
C ARG A 124 1.79 -24.21 11.23
N VAL A 125 0.64 -23.95 11.86
CA VAL A 125 0.52 -23.94 13.34
C VAL A 125 0.69 -25.35 13.88
N GLU A 126 -0.02 -26.34 13.34
CA GLU A 126 0.08 -27.75 13.76
C GLU A 126 1.52 -28.30 13.56
N GLN A 127 2.21 -27.89 12.48
CA GLN A 127 3.63 -28.18 12.23
C GLN A 127 4.60 -27.44 13.17
N MET A 128 4.21 -26.32 13.78
CA MET A 128 4.95 -25.69 14.88
C MET A 128 4.68 -26.41 16.21
N GLU A 129 3.46 -26.88 16.45
CA GLU A 129 3.08 -27.63 17.65
C GLU A 129 3.77 -29.02 17.69
N ALA A 130 3.87 -29.71 16.54
CA ALA A 130 4.62 -30.96 16.41
C ALA A 130 6.13 -30.78 16.72
N ARG A 131 6.78 -29.76 16.13
CA ARG A 131 8.19 -29.46 16.43
C ARG A 131 8.42 -28.97 17.85
N LEU A 132 7.44 -28.28 18.46
CA LEU A 132 7.49 -27.90 19.87
C LEU A 132 7.46 -29.13 20.79
N LYS A 133 6.64 -30.15 20.47
CA LYS A 133 6.65 -31.45 21.15
C LYS A 133 8.01 -32.16 21.01
N GLU A 134 8.61 -32.16 19.81
CA GLU A 134 9.96 -32.71 19.60
C GLU A 134 11.02 -31.98 20.42
N ASP A 135 11.03 -30.64 20.40
CA ASP A 135 11.96 -29.82 21.18
C ASP A 135 11.85 -30.08 22.68
N ILE A 136 10.63 -30.21 23.21
CA ILE A 136 10.36 -30.52 24.62
C ILE A 136 10.97 -31.87 25.01
N LEU A 137 10.76 -32.90 24.19
CA LEU A 137 11.31 -34.23 24.45
C LEU A 137 12.85 -34.24 24.34
N MET A 138 13.42 -33.50 23.38
CA MET A 138 14.87 -33.33 23.22
C MET A 138 15.53 -32.51 24.34
N GLU A 139 14.85 -31.52 24.90
CA GLU A 139 15.33 -30.76 26.05
C GLU A 139 15.21 -31.60 27.33
N ALA A 140 14.07 -32.24 27.56
CA ALA A 140 13.84 -33.04 28.74
C ALA A 140 14.80 -34.23 28.86
N ALA A 141 15.17 -34.87 27.75
CA ALA A 141 16.19 -35.92 27.74
C ALA A 141 17.55 -35.46 28.30
N ARG A 142 17.90 -34.16 28.17
CA ARG A 142 19.14 -33.58 28.71
C ARG A 142 19.07 -33.31 30.22
N TYR A 143 17.86 -33.09 30.73
CA TYR A 143 17.58 -32.74 32.14
C TYR A 143 16.90 -33.87 32.92
N GLY A 144 17.05 -35.13 32.48
CA GLY A 144 16.60 -36.31 33.22
C GLY A 144 15.09 -36.56 33.14
N TYR A 145 14.52 -36.39 31.94
CA TYR A 145 13.09 -36.50 31.63
C TYR A 145 12.22 -35.48 32.39
N LYS A 146 12.74 -34.25 32.52
CA LYS A 146 12.01 -33.10 33.05
C LYS A 146 12.18 -31.88 32.15
N ILE A 147 11.10 -31.13 31.94
CA ILE A 147 11.09 -29.88 31.18
C ILE A 147 10.86 -28.69 32.11
N LEU A 148 11.47 -27.54 31.81
CA LEU A 148 11.26 -26.31 32.55
C LEU A 148 10.03 -25.55 32.02
N VAL A 149 8.97 -25.52 32.81
CA VAL A 149 7.73 -24.76 32.56
C VAL A 149 7.59 -23.59 33.53
N THR A 150 6.77 -22.61 33.21
CA THR A 150 6.54 -21.42 34.05
C THR A 150 5.05 -21.25 34.36
N ASP A 151 4.70 -21.30 35.64
CA ASP A 151 3.37 -20.95 36.14
C ASP A 151 3.28 -19.45 36.49
N GLU A 152 2.06 -18.94 36.62
CA GLU A 152 1.76 -17.56 37.03
C GLU A 152 1.00 -17.59 38.37
N LEU A 153 1.49 -16.84 39.37
CA LEU A 153 0.87 -16.73 40.68
C LEU A 153 -0.20 -15.62 40.74
N PRO A 154 -1.09 -15.60 41.76
CA PRO A 154 -2.20 -14.64 41.83
C PRO A 154 -1.82 -13.16 41.99
N ASP A 155 -0.54 -12.88 42.27
CA ASP A 155 0.08 -11.55 42.31
C ASP A 155 0.75 -11.15 40.98
N GLY A 156 0.75 -12.04 39.98
CA GLY A 156 1.43 -11.86 38.70
C GLY A 156 2.90 -12.32 38.70
N GLN A 157 3.41 -12.93 39.77
CA GLN A 157 4.76 -13.49 39.76
C GLN A 157 4.83 -14.73 38.85
N MET A 158 5.83 -14.75 37.96
CA MET A 158 6.17 -15.93 37.15
C MET A 158 7.07 -16.86 37.97
N VAL A 159 6.76 -18.17 38.01
CA VAL A 159 7.50 -19.17 38.79
C VAL A 159 7.84 -20.39 37.92
N ASP A 160 9.13 -20.63 37.74
CA ASP A 160 9.65 -21.77 36.99
C ASP A 160 9.64 -23.07 37.80
N GLN A 161 9.24 -24.17 37.16
CA GLN A 161 9.08 -25.49 37.76
C GLN A 161 9.56 -26.59 36.80
N TRP A 162 10.04 -27.70 37.37
CA TRP A 162 10.56 -28.85 36.63
C TRP A 162 9.51 -29.96 36.50
N GLU A 163 8.73 -29.90 35.42
CA GLU A 163 7.65 -30.84 35.14
C GLU A 163 8.20 -32.16 34.56
N PRO A 164 7.84 -33.34 35.11
CA PRO A 164 8.26 -34.63 34.57
C PRO A 164 7.53 -34.96 33.27
N VAL A 165 8.23 -35.47 32.26
CA VAL A 165 7.64 -35.75 30.94
C VAL A 165 8.07 -37.10 30.34
N SER A 166 7.12 -37.76 29.69
CA SER A 166 7.36 -38.94 28.85
C SER A 166 6.91 -38.65 27.40
N ARG A 167 7.18 -39.57 26.47
CA ARG A 167 6.72 -39.45 25.08
C ARG A 167 5.20 -39.34 24.97
N ASP A 168 4.50 -40.04 25.85
CA ASP A 168 3.04 -40.18 25.84
C ASP A 168 2.35 -39.11 26.69
N SER A 169 3.10 -38.37 27.52
CA SER A 169 2.55 -37.30 28.36
C SER A 169 2.64 -35.91 27.74
N VAL A 170 3.34 -35.77 26.60
CA VAL A 170 3.41 -34.54 25.80
C VAL A 170 2.60 -34.74 24.51
N LYS A 171 1.55 -33.94 24.27
CA LYS A 171 0.65 -34.09 23.11
C LYS A 171 0.35 -32.76 22.44
N THR A 172 0.26 -32.76 21.11
CA THR A 172 -0.28 -31.62 20.35
C THR A 172 -1.81 -31.57 20.48
N PRO A 173 -2.46 -30.43 20.21
CA PRO A 173 -3.91 -30.35 20.21
C PRO A 173 -4.58 -31.33 19.24
N LEU A 174 -3.98 -31.59 18.07
CA LEU A 174 -4.51 -32.54 17.08
C LEU A 174 -4.54 -33.97 17.64
N GLU A 175 -3.40 -34.45 18.15
CA GLU A 175 -3.27 -35.79 18.76
C GLU A 175 -4.32 -36.03 19.88
N VAL A 176 -4.65 -34.99 20.66
CA VAL A 176 -5.66 -35.08 21.72
C VAL A 176 -7.06 -35.32 21.17
N TYR A 177 -7.46 -34.69 20.06
CA TYR A 177 -8.79 -34.95 19.47
C TYR A 177 -8.83 -36.26 18.69
N GLU A 178 -7.74 -36.67 18.05
CA GLU A 178 -7.62 -37.99 17.41
C GLU A 178 -7.76 -39.13 18.45
N GLU A 179 -7.16 -38.98 19.63
CA GLU A 179 -7.36 -39.91 20.75
C GLU A 179 -8.81 -39.92 21.25
N LEU A 180 -9.46 -38.76 21.39
CA LEU A 180 -10.85 -38.68 21.84
C LEU A 180 -11.83 -39.31 20.83
N GLN A 181 -11.56 -39.22 19.53
CA GLN A 181 -12.31 -39.95 18.50
C GLN A 181 -12.17 -41.48 18.68
N VAL A 182 -10.96 -41.97 19.02
CA VAL A 182 -10.71 -43.39 19.33
C VAL A 182 -11.33 -43.82 20.66
N GLU A 183 -11.45 -42.92 21.65
CA GLU A 183 -12.22 -43.13 22.89
C GLU A 183 -13.75 -43.20 22.67
N GLY A 184 -14.24 -42.96 21.45
CA GLY A 184 -15.67 -43.05 21.10
C GLY A 184 -16.45 -41.75 21.27
N TYR A 185 -15.77 -40.60 21.27
CA TYR A 185 -16.43 -39.29 21.21
C TYR A 185 -16.71 -38.85 19.76
N LEU A 186 -17.91 -38.31 19.55
CA LEU A 186 -18.40 -37.79 18.27
C LEU A 186 -17.96 -36.33 18.07
N VAL A 187 -16.65 -36.12 17.93
CA VAL A 187 -16.02 -34.79 17.82
C VAL A 187 -15.13 -34.67 16.58
N ASP A 188 -15.41 -33.71 15.71
CA ASP A 188 -14.53 -33.24 14.64
C ASP A 188 -13.69 -32.06 15.12
N TYR A 189 -12.39 -32.05 14.84
CA TYR A 189 -11.47 -30.97 15.24
C TYR A 189 -10.96 -30.13 14.07
N GLU A 190 -11.11 -28.81 14.22
CA GLU A 190 -10.66 -27.81 13.26
C GLU A 190 -9.83 -26.71 13.93
N ARG A 191 -8.79 -26.23 13.24
CA ARG A 191 -7.88 -25.18 13.72
C ARG A 191 -7.92 -24.00 12.76
N VAL A 192 -8.47 -22.87 13.18
CA VAL A 192 -8.57 -21.64 12.38
C VAL A 192 -7.77 -20.54 13.09
N PRO A 193 -6.48 -20.34 12.77
CA PRO A 193 -5.62 -19.41 13.49
C PRO A 193 -6.09 -17.95 13.35
N VAL A 194 -6.66 -17.39 14.42
CA VAL A 194 -7.04 -15.97 14.47
C VAL A 194 -6.12 -15.23 15.46
N THR A 195 -5.63 -14.07 15.03
CA THR A 195 -4.77 -13.21 15.86
C THR A 195 -5.52 -12.63 17.04
N ASP A 196 -4.86 -12.63 18.20
CA ASP A 196 -5.47 -12.17 19.44
C ASP A 196 -5.77 -10.66 19.42
N GLU A 197 -6.87 -10.26 20.06
CA GLU A 197 -7.42 -8.89 20.16
C GLU A 197 -7.66 -8.10 18.85
N LYS A 198 -7.20 -8.59 17.68
CA LYS A 198 -7.43 -8.01 16.34
C LYS A 198 -8.76 -8.43 15.70
N SER A 199 -9.18 -7.77 14.62
CA SER A 199 -10.24 -8.30 13.76
C SER A 199 -9.75 -9.54 12.99
N PRO A 200 -10.59 -10.60 12.84
CA PRO A 200 -10.37 -11.63 11.82
C PRO A 200 -10.22 -11.01 10.42
N LYS A 201 -9.50 -11.69 9.53
CA LYS A 201 -9.33 -11.36 8.12
C LYS A 201 -10.43 -12.00 7.30
N GLU A 202 -10.66 -11.53 6.07
CA GLU A 202 -11.77 -12.01 5.25
C GLU A 202 -11.71 -13.55 5.03
N LEU A 203 -10.50 -14.08 4.81
CA LEU A 203 -10.25 -15.51 4.67
C LEU A 203 -10.63 -16.33 5.93
N ASP A 204 -10.55 -15.75 7.12
CA ASP A 204 -10.93 -16.42 8.37
C ASP A 204 -12.45 -16.65 8.40
N PHE A 205 -13.23 -15.70 7.88
CA PHE A 205 -14.68 -15.88 7.69
C PHE A 205 -14.96 -16.98 6.65
N ASP A 206 -14.23 -16.99 5.53
CA ASP A 206 -14.42 -17.97 4.46
C ASP A 206 -14.16 -19.41 4.93
N ILE A 207 -13.08 -19.63 5.69
CA ILE A 207 -12.76 -20.92 6.31
C ILE A 207 -13.85 -21.34 7.29
N LEU A 208 -14.32 -20.42 8.14
CA LEU A 208 -15.40 -20.69 9.10
C LEU A 208 -16.72 -21.01 8.40
N VAL A 209 -17.12 -20.26 7.36
CA VAL A 209 -18.34 -20.53 6.60
C VAL A 209 -18.30 -21.91 5.94
N HIS A 210 -17.21 -22.23 5.25
CA HIS A 210 -17.03 -23.52 4.58
C HIS A 210 -17.24 -24.68 5.57
N LYS A 211 -16.55 -24.65 6.72
CA LYS A 211 -16.64 -25.70 7.74
C LYS A 211 -18.01 -25.76 8.45
N ILE A 212 -18.61 -24.61 8.76
CA ILE A 212 -19.92 -24.52 9.44
C ILE A 212 -21.08 -24.87 8.48
N SER A 213 -20.93 -24.68 7.17
CA SER A 213 -21.92 -25.10 6.16
C SER A 213 -21.93 -26.61 5.95
N GLN A 214 -20.77 -27.27 6.01
CA GLN A 214 -20.61 -28.73 5.90
C GLN A 214 -21.20 -29.51 7.08
N ALA A 215 -21.12 -28.94 8.29
CA ALA A 215 -21.71 -29.55 9.49
C ALA A 215 -23.24 -29.75 9.37
N ASN A 216 -23.78 -30.75 10.06
CA ASN A 216 -25.24 -30.92 10.15
C ASN A 216 -25.87 -29.73 10.91
N ILE A 217 -27.14 -29.43 10.65
CA ILE A 217 -27.85 -28.35 11.35
C ILE A 217 -28.07 -28.65 12.85
N ASN A 218 -27.99 -29.94 13.22
CA ASN A 218 -28.02 -30.44 14.60
C ASN A 218 -26.62 -30.68 15.21
N THR A 219 -25.53 -30.30 14.52
CA THR A 219 -24.16 -30.40 15.06
C THR A 219 -23.91 -29.27 16.05
N GLU A 220 -23.41 -29.59 17.23
CA GLU A 220 -23.05 -28.62 18.26
C GLU A 220 -21.66 -28.03 17.97
N ILE A 221 -21.57 -26.72 17.78
CA ILE A 221 -20.33 -26.04 17.36
C ILE A 221 -19.66 -25.41 18.59
N ILE A 222 -18.44 -25.80 18.92
CA ILE A 222 -17.71 -25.33 20.11
C ILE A 222 -16.51 -24.49 19.69
N PHE A 223 -16.38 -23.26 20.20
CA PHE A 223 -15.23 -22.40 19.96
C PHE A 223 -14.31 -22.28 21.17
N ASN A 224 -13.01 -22.44 20.99
CA ASN A 224 -12.02 -22.11 22.02
C ASN A 224 -10.92 -21.15 21.55
N CYS A 225 -10.42 -20.35 22.49
CA CYS A 225 -9.15 -19.61 22.38
C CYS A 225 -8.43 -19.68 23.73
N GLN A 226 -7.43 -18.82 24.01
CA GLN A 226 -6.77 -18.82 25.32
C GLN A 226 -7.76 -18.61 26.48
N MET A 227 -8.35 -17.42 26.62
CA MET A 227 -9.29 -17.11 27.72
C MET A 227 -10.76 -17.43 27.42
N GLY A 228 -11.07 -17.95 26.23
CA GLY A 228 -12.45 -18.14 25.78
C GLY A 228 -13.22 -16.83 25.58
N ARG A 229 -12.50 -15.71 25.43
CA ARG A 229 -13.00 -14.34 25.45
C ARG A 229 -13.16 -13.78 24.02
N GLY A 230 -12.29 -12.87 23.56
CA GLY A 230 -12.49 -12.09 22.32
C GLY A 230 -12.66 -12.95 21.07
N ARG A 231 -11.65 -13.78 20.76
CA ARG A 231 -11.68 -14.70 19.60
C ARG A 231 -12.87 -15.66 19.65
N THR A 232 -13.05 -16.39 20.75
CA THR A 232 -14.20 -17.30 20.96
C THR A 232 -15.56 -16.63 20.73
N THR A 233 -15.84 -15.50 21.39
CA THR A 233 -17.13 -14.79 21.20
C THR A 233 -17.31 -14.35 19.74
N THR A 234 -16.23 -13.99 19.04
CA THR A 234 -16.29 -13.63 17.62
C THR A 234 -16.69 -14.84 16.76
N GLY A 235 -16.08 -16.01 16.99
CA GLY A 235 -16.47 -17.27 16.34
C GLY A 235 -17.92 -17.65 16.61
N MET A 236 -18.37 -17.54 17.87
CA MET A 236 -19.76 -17.79 18.26
C MET A 236 -20.75 -16.87 17.52
N VAL A 237 -20.43 -15.59 17.35
CA VAL A 237 -21.25 -14.64 16.58
C VAL A 237 -21.30 -15.03 15.10
N ILE A 238 -20.17 -15.38 14.48
CA ILE A 238 -20.10 -15.82 13.08
C ILE A 238 -20.94 -17.09 12.87
N ALA A 239 -20.76 -18.11 13.70
CA ALA A 239 -21.52 -19.34 13.63
C ALA A 239 -23.02 -19.13 13.85
N THR A 240 -23.40 -18.26 14.79
CA THR A 240 -24.82 -17.94 15.04
C THR A 240 -25.45 -17.17 13.88
N LEU A 241 -24.71 -16.27 13.21
CA LEU A 241 -25.18 -15.61 11.98
C LEU A 241 -25.42 -16.61 10.85
N VAL A 242 -24.47 -17.54 10.62
CA VAL A 242 -24.61 -18.62 9.63
C VAL A 242 -25.77 -19.55 9.98
N TYR A 243 -25.87 -20.01 11.23
CA TYR A 243 -26.95 -20.90 11.70
C TYR A 243 -28.33 -20.25 11.51
N LEU A 244 -28.52 -19.00 11.96
CA LEU A 244 -29.79 -18.27 11.79
C LEU A 244 -30.17 -18.08 10.32
N ASN A 245 -29.19 -18.01 9.41
CA ASN A 245 -29.46 -18.05 7.97
C ASN A 245 -29.89 -19.46 7.53
N ARG A 246 -29.16 -20.52 7.89
CA ARG A 246 -29.51 -21.92 7.54
C ARG A 246 -30.94 -22.28 7.95
N ILE A 247 -31.39 -21.95 9.17
CA ILE A 247 -32.78 -22.18 9.62
C ILE A 247 -33.80 -21.12 9.15
N GLY A 248 -33.39 -20.10 8.39
CA GLY A 248 -34.28 -19.03 7.91
C GLY A 248 -34.77 -18.04 8.98
N ALA A 249 -34.29 -18.14 10.23
CA ALA A 249 -34.69 -17.31 11.37
C ALA A 249 -33.87 -16.01 11.51
N SER A 250 -33.25 -15.53 10.43
CA SER A 250 -32.37 -14.35 10.42
C SER A 250 -33.08 -13.03 10.70
N GLY A 251 -34.37 -12.93 10.38
CA GLY A 251 -35.11 -11.65 10.38
C GLY A 251 -34.76 -10.73 9.19
N MET A 252 -34.06 -11.26 8.18
CA MET A 252 -33.79 -10.62 6.89
C MET A 252 -34.75 -11.22 5.84
N PRO A 253 -35.58 -10.43 5.16
CA PRO A 253 -36.46 -10.95 4.10
C PRO A 253 -35.64 -11.54 2.93
N ARG A 254 -35.86 -12.83 2.60
CA ARG A 254 -35.26 -13.51 1.43
C ARG A 254 -35.94 -13.12 0.11
N SER A 255 -36.10 -11.81 -0.12
CA SER A 255 -36.75 -11.24 -1.29
C SER A 255 -35.77 -10.38 -2.08
N ASP A 256 -36.03 -10.14 -3.36
CA ASP A 256 -35.29 -9.21 -4.22
C ASP A 256 -35.59 -7.72 -3.88
N SER A 257 -35.91 -7.46 -2.61
CA SER A 257 -36.23 -6.17 -2.00
C SER A 257 -35.45 -5.98 -0.69
N ILE A 258 -34.17 -6.35 -0.69
CA ILE A 258 -33.20 -5.91 0.32
C ILE A 258 -33.09 -4.38 0.19
N GLY A 259 -33.29 -3.66 1.29
CA GLY A 259 -33.38 -2.19 1.28
C GLY A 259 -34.83 -1.63 1.34
N LYS A 260 -35.74 -2.33 2.01
CA LYS A 260 -37.06 -1.80 2.38
C LYS A 260 -37.27 -1.91 3.90
N VAL A 261 -37.09 -0.78 4.57
CA VAL A 261 -37.37 -0.60 6.00
C VAL A 261 -38.86 -0.84 6.26
N PHE A 262 -39.18 -1.89 7.01
CA PHE A 262 -40.52 -2.11 7.56
C PHE A 262 -40.74 -1.22 8.78
N ASP A 263 -41.90 -0.58 8.86
CA ASP A 263 -42.23 0.36 9.93
C ASP A 263 -42.41 -0.37 11.27
N SER A 264 -41.39 -0.24 12.13
CA SER A 264 -41.31 -0.87 13.46
C SER A 264 -41.49 0.23 14.50
N GLY A 265 -42.74 0.47 14.87
CA GLY A 265 -43.16 1.68 15.57
C GLY A 265 -42.44 2.01 16.89
N THR A 266 -42.30 3.31 17.13
CA THR A 266 -42.36 3.99 18.44
C THR A 266 -41.60 3.35 19.60
N ASN A 267 -40.35 3.81 19.83
CA ASN A 267 -39.99 4.54 21.05
C ASN A 267 -38.52 4.98 21.00
N VAL A 268 -38.27 6.17 20.47
CA VAL A 268 -36.97 6.84 20.48
C VAL A 268 -37.21 8.27 20.96
N SER A 269 -36.85 8.57 22.21
CA SER A 269 -36.91 9.92 22.76
C SER A 269 -35.83 10.82 22.13
N ASP A 270 -35.90 12.14 22.35
CA ASP A 270 -34.90 13.06 21.82
C ASP A 270 -33.47 12.63 22.24
N HIS A 271 -32.68 12.19 21.24
CA HIS A 271 -31.33 11.70 21.44
C HIS A 271 -30.34 12.60 20.71
N LEU A 272 -29.54 13.31 21.49
CA LEU A 272 -28.40 14.06 20.97
C LEU A 272 -27.37 13.08 20.35
N PRO A 273 -26.79 13.39 19.17
CA PRO A 273 -25.68 12.61 18.62
C PRO A 273 -24.51 12.52 19.62
N ASN A 274 -23.79 11.40 19.55
CA ASN A 274 -22.65 11.09 20.41
C ASN A 274 -22.98 11.01 21.92
N SER A 275 -24.26 10.86 22.28
CA SER A 275 -24.71 10.46 23.63
C SER A 275 -24.20 9.06 24.02
N GLU A 276 -24.06 8.79 25.32
CA GLU A 276 -23.64 7.47 25.85
C GLU A 276 -24.56 6.32 25.38
N GLU A 277 -25.81 6.61 25.04
CA GLU A 277 -26.76 5.62 24.52
C GLU A 277 -26.60 5.36 23.01
N ALA A 278 -26.26 6.37 22.20
CA ALA A 278 -25.86 6.18 20.81
C ALA A 278 -24.53 5.41 20.72
N ILE A 279 -23.62 5.68 21.65
CA ILE A 279 -22.34 4.96 21.80
C ILE A 279 -22.58 3.49 22.17
N ARG A 280 -23.47 3.19 23.13
CA ARG A 280 -23.87 1.80 23.45
C ARG A 280 -24.61 1.10 22.30
N ARG A 281 -25.35 1.84 21.46
CA ARG A 281 -25.94 1.36 20.19
C ARG A 281 -24.92 1.17 19.05
N GLY A 282 -23.64 1.51 19.27
CA GLY A 282 -22.57 1.29 18.28
C GLY A 282 -22.55 2.31 17.14
N GLU A 283 -23.16 3.48 17.31
CA GLU A 283 -23.38 4.48 16.25
C GLU A 283 -22.16 5.35 15.94
N TYR A 284 -20.97 4.74 15.84
CA TYR A 284 -19.72 5.40 15.49
C TYR A 284 -19.72 5.88 14.03
N ALA A 285 -19.01 6.97 13.71
CA ALA A 285 -19.02 7.56 12.37
C ALA A 285 -18.69 6.58 11.22
N ALA A 286 -17.75 5.65 11.44
CA ALA A 286 -17.42 4.58 10.49
C ALA A 286 -18.59 3.59 10.27
N ILE A 287 -19.38 3.29 11.31
CA ILE A 287 -20.55 2.40 11.25
C ILE A 287 -21.74 3.14 10.62
N ARG A 288 -21.96 4.41 10.95
CA ARG A 288 -22.98 5.26 10.31
C ARG A 288 -22.72 5.40 8.80
N SER A 289 -21.46 5.48 8.39
CA SER A 289 -21.06 5.50 6.97
C SER A 289 -21.20 4.12 6.31
N LEU A 290 -20.89 3.03 7.02
CA LEU A 290 -21.08 1.67 6.53
C LEU A 290 -22.54 1.40 6.16
N ILE A 291 -23.48 1.59 7.09
CA ILE A 291 -24.89 1.23 6.87
C ILE A 291 -25.58 2.06 5.79
N ARG A 292 -25.09 3.29 5.53
CA ARG A 292 -25.50 4.12 4.39
C ARG A 292 -24.97 3.58 3.06
N VAL A 293 -23.67 3.29 3.00
CA VAL A 293 -23.01 2.83 1.77
C VAL A 293 -23.46 1.43 1.37
N LEU A 294 -23.72 0.56 2.34
CA LEU A 294 -24.07 -0.83 2.14
C LEU A 294 -25.60 -1.03 2.00
N GLU A 295 -26.02 -1.54 0.85
CA GLU A 295 -27.40 -1.99 0.59
C GLU A 295 -27.78 -3.09 1.62
N GLY A 296 -28.86 -2.89 2.39
CA GLY A 296 -29.23 -3.77 3.52
C GLY A 296 -28.37 -3.64 4.79
N GLY A 297 -27.53 -2.61 4.88
CA GLY A 297 -26.61 -2.41 6.01
C GLY A 297 -27.29 -2.15 7.35
N VAL A 298 -28.48 -1.55 7.36
CA VAL A 298 -29.27 -1.27 8.58
C VAL A 298 -29.78 -2.58 9.20
N GLU A 299 -30.38 -3.45 8.40
CA GLU A 299 -30.88 -4.75 8.83
C GLU A 299 -29.73 -5.69 9.20
N GLY A 300 -28.61 -5.66 8.44
CA GLY A 300 -27.38 -6.37 8.77
C GLY A 300 -26.84 -5.97 10.14
N LYS A 301 -26.75 -4.67 10.43
CA LYS A 301 -26.38 -4.16 11.76
C LYS A 301 -27.36 -4.66 12.85
N ARG A 302 -28.67 -4.58 12.60
CA ARG A 302 -29.70 -5.04 13.54
C ARG A 302 -29.59 -6.54 13.84
N GLN A 303 -29.25 -7.37 12.85
CA GLN A 303 -29.00 -8.80 13.07
C GLN A 303 -27.73 -9.02 13.90
N VAL A 304 -26.64 -8.33 13.56
CA VAL A 304 -25.35 -8.44 14.29
C VAL A 304 -25.47 -7.99 15.74
N ASP A 305 -26.15 -6.87 16.01
CA ASP A 305 -26.37 -6.38 17.37
C ASP A 305 -27.11 -7.43 18.22
N LYS A 306 -28.19 -8.00 17.67
CA LYS A 306 -28.97 -9.07 18.32
C LYS A 306 -28.13 -10.33 18.58
N VAL A 307 -27.26 -10.72 17.66
CA VAL A 307 -26.40 -11.92 17.83
C VAL A 307 -25.24 -11.66 18.78
N ILE A 308 -24.64 -10.47 18.78
CA ILE A 308 -23.64 -10.07 19.78
C ILE A 308 -24.23 -10.20 21.19
N ASP A 309 -25.50 -9.81 21.39
CA ASP A 309 -26.16 -9.87 22.69
C ASP A 309 -26.42 -11.33 23.14
N LYS A 310 -26.77 -12.25 22.23
CA LYS A 310 -26.83 -13.71 22.51
C LYS A 310 -25.48 -14.29 22.96
N CYS A 311 -24.38 -13.74 22.45
CA CYS A 311 -23.02 -14.19 22.74
C CYS A 311 -22.34 -13.40 23.87
N ALA A 312 -23.03 -12.43 24.48
CA ALA A 312 -22.44 -11.42 25.38
C ALA A 312 -22.00 -11.95 26.74
N SER A 313 -22.39 -13.17 27.12
CA SER A 313 -22.23 -13.75 28.47
C SER A 313 -20.80 -13.69 29.05
N MET A 314 -19.76 -13.71 28.21
CA MET A 314 -18.37 -13.47 28.61
C MET A 314 -17.86 -12.05 28.29
N GLN A 315 -18.29 -11.47 27.17
CA GLN A 315 -17.97 -10.09 26.74
C GLN A 315 -18.92 -9.65 25.62
N ASN A 316 -19.64 -8.55 25.79
CA ASN A 316 -20.32 -7.87 24.68
C ASN A 316 -19.31 -7.03 23.88
N LEU A 317 -19.32 -7.16 22.54
CA LEU A 317 -18.38 -6.43 21.67
C LEU A 317 -18.65 -4.90 21.69
N ARG A 318 -19.92 -4.48 21.72
CA ARG A 318 -20.31 -3.05 21.70
C ARG A 318 -19.95 -2.35 23.00
N GLU A 319 -20.20 -3.01 24.14
CA GLU A 319 -19.80 -2.51 25.46
C GLU A 319 -18.28 -2.42 25.61
N ALA A 320 -17.53 -3.36 25.02
CA ALA A 320 -16.08 -3.30 25.02
C ALA A 320 -15.56 -2.06 24.25
N ILE A 321 -16.09 -1.78 23.05
CA ILE A 321 -15.71 -0.58 22.26
C ILE A 321 -16.03 0.70 23.05
N ALA A 322 -17.21 0.78 23.67
CA ALA A 322 -17.60 1.90 24.54
C ALA A 322 -16.68 2.05 25.77
N THR A 323 -16.26 0.92 26.36
CA THR A 323 -15.32 0.90 27.50
C THR A 323 -13.95 1.42 27.07
N TYR A 324 -13.38 0.95 25.96
CA TYR A 324 -12.11 1.47 25.44
C TYR A 324 -12.19 2.97 25.15
N ARG A 325 -13.24 3.46 24.48
CA ARG A 325 -13.48 4.90 24.27
C ARG A 325 -13.42 5.67 25.58
N ASN A 326 -14.20 5.26 26.57
CA ASN A 326 -14.32 5.99 27.83
C ASN A 326 -13.06 5.85 28.73
N SER A 327 -12.22 4.83 28.51
CA SER A 327 -10.87 4.74 29.06
C SER A 327 -9.88 5.69 28.38
N ILE A 328 -9.88 5.77 27.04
CA ILE A 328 -9.01 6.68 26.25
C ILE A 328 -9.21 8.13 26.69
N LEU A 329 -10.47 8.56 26.86
CA LEU A 329 -10.81 9.93 27.27
C LEU A 329 -10.37 10.29 28.70
N ARG A 330 -10.10 9.29 29.55
CA ARG A 330 -9.63 9.48 30.93
C ARG A 330 -8.12 9.27 31.08
N GLN A 331 -7.44 8.77 30.04
CA GLN A 331 -6.03 8.43 30.10
C GLN A 331 -5.14 9.66 29.88
N ARG A 332 -4.27 9.94 30.86
CA ARG A 332 -3.31 11.06 30.82
C ARG A 332 -1.96 10.67 30.21
N ASP A 333 -1.59 9.40 30.30
CA ASP A 333 -0.35 8.83 29.76
C ASP A 333 -0.50 8.59 28.24
N GLU A 334 0.33 9.26 27.42
CA GLU A 334 0.17 9.24 25.97
C GLU A 334 0.42 7.86 25.34
N MET A 335 1.38 7.09 25.86
CA MET A 335 1.69 5.74 25.36
C MET A 335 0.55 4.76 25.70
N LYS A 336 0.01 4.84 26.92
CA LYS A 336 -1.17 4.04 27.31
C LYS A 336 -2.42 4.46 26.52
N ARG A 337 -2.56 5.76 26.21
CA ARG A 337 -3.66 6.29 25.38
C ARG A 337 -3.55 5.77 23.94
N GLU A 338 -2.36 5.74 23.35
CA GLU A 338 -2.10 5.18 22.01
C GLU A 338 -2.36 3.66 21.97
N ALA A 339 -1.92 2.91 22.98
CA ALA A 339 -2.20 1.47 23.08
C ALA A 339 -3.71 1.19 23.18
N LEU A 340 -4.45 1.91 24.03
CA LEU A 340 -5.91 1.79 24.13
C LEU A 340 -6.62 2.18 22.81
N LEU A 341 -6.11 3.18 22.10
CA LEU A 341 -6.63 3.63 20.81
C LEU A 341 -6.46 2.56 19.71
N SER A 342 -5.36 1.80 19.76
CA SER A 342 -5.15 0.63 18.89
C SER A 342 -6.20 -0.47 19.13
N PHE A 343 -6.46 -0.82 20.39
CA PHE A 343 -7.52 -1.78 20.74
C PHE A 343 -8.93 -1.30 20.34
N PHE A 344 -9.23 -0.01 20.54
CA PHE A 344 -10.49 0.60 20.09
C PHE A 344 -10.67 0.47 18.57
N VAL A 345 -9.61 0.73 17.78
CA VAL A 345 -9.62 0.56 16.32
C VAL A 345 -9.90 -0.89 15.93
N GLU A 346 -9.14 -1.86 16.43
CA GLU A 346 -9.31 -3.27 16.04
C GLU A 346 -10.66 -3.85 16.48
N TYR A 347 -11.21 -3.44 17.63
CA TYR A 347 -12.53 -3.85 18.08
C TYR A 347 -13.67 -3.25 17.24
N LEU A 348 -13.56 -1.97 16.87
CA LEU A 348 -14.55 -1.30 16.02
C LEU A 348 -14.46 -1.79 14.57
N GLU A 349 -13.26 -2.16 14.10
CA GLU A 349 -13.05 -2.84 12.82
C GLU A 349 -13.65 -4.26 12.82
N ARG A 350 -13.51 -5.01 13.92
CA ARG A 350 -14.19 -6.31 14.09
C ARG A 350 -15.72 -6.18 13.99
N TYR A 351 -16.31 -5.18 14.65
CA TYR A 351 -17.75 -4.90 14.56
C TYR A 351 -18.17 -4.51 13.13
N TYR A 352 -17.36 -3.68 12.45
CA TYR A 352 -17.54 -3.31 11.05
C TYR A 352 -17.58 -4.56 10.13
N PHE A 353 -16.59 -5.46 10.24
CA PHE A 353 -16.53 -6.68 9.43
C PHE A 353 -17.70 -7.63 9.70
N LEU A 354 -18.17 -7.75 10.94
CA LEU A 354 -19.36 -8.55 11.27
C LEU A 354 -20.63 -8.05 10.55
N ILE A 355 -20.80 -6.73 10.42
CA ILE A 355 -21.93 -6.13 9.68
C ILE A 355 -21.80 -6.41 8.17
N CYS A 356 -20.60 -6.24 7.59
CA CYS A 356 -20.34 -6.62 6.20
C CYS A 356 -20.65 -8.11 5.95
N PHE A 357 -20.18 -8.98 6.84
CA PHE A 357 -20.38 -10.42 6.76
C PHE A 357 -21.86 -10.82 6.85
N ALA A 358 -22.63 -10.20 7.75
CA ALA A 358 -24.06 -10.44 7.85
C ALA A 358 -24.80 -10.07 6.55
N VAL A 359 -24.45 -8.96 5.89
CA VAL A 359 -25.05 -8.61 4.59
C VAL A 359 -24.56 -9.54 3.47
N TYR A 360 -23.29 -9.95 3.47
CA TYR A 360 -22.75 -10.91 2.51
C TYR A 360 -23.58 -12.21 2.47
N ILE A 361 -23.79 -12.87 3.62
CA ILE A 361 -24.49 -14.17 3.67
C ILE A 361 -25.97 -14.12 3.24
N HIS A 362 -26.59 -12.93 3.16
CA HIS A 362 -27.95 -12.76 2.63
C HIS A 362 -28.00 -12.22 1.20
N THR A 363 -26.94 -11.54 0.73
CA THR A 363 -26.90 -10.97 -0.63
C THR A 363 -26.36 -11.97 -1.67
N ASP A 364 -25.39 -12.81 -1.31
CA ASP A 364 -24.96 -13.93 -2.15
C ASP A 364 -25.76 -15.21 -1.79
N ARG A 365 -26.64 -15.64 -2.69
CA ARG A 365 -27.46 -16.86 -2.55
C ARG A 365 -26.61 -18.15 -2.51
N ALA A 366 -25.37 -18.10 -3.00
CA ALA A 366 -24.41 -19.19 -2.99
C ALA A 366 -23.50 -19.21 -1.75
N ALA A 367 -23.48 -18.18 -0.90
CA ALA A 367 -22.53 -18.02 0.21
C ALA A 367 -22.45 -19.19 1.22
N LEU A 368 -23.50 -20.02 1.32
CA LEU A 368 -23.53 -21.22 2.19
C LEU A 368 -23.41 -22.54 1.41
N HIS A 369 -23.07 -22.47 0.13
CA HIS A 369 -22.93 -23.58 -0.82
C HIS A 369 -21.61 -23.43 -1.58
N PRO A 370 -20.44 -23.65 -0.93
CA PRO A 370 -19.12 -23.36 -1.50
C PRO A 370 -18.83 -24.10 -2.82
N ASP A 371 -19.41 -25.27 -3.02
CA ASP A 371 -19.24 -26.08 -4.23
C ASP A 371 -20.19 -25.68 -5.39
N SER A 372 -20.98 -24.61 -5.23
CA SER A 372 -21.96 -24.18 -6.23
C SER A 372 -21.38 -23.23 -7.29
N PHE A 373 -21.82 -23.41 -8.54
CA PHE A 373 -21.37 -22.60 -9.67
C PHE A 373 -21.84 -21.15 -9.52
N GLY A 374 -20.88 -20.24 -9.23
CA GLY A 374 -21.14 -18.82 -9.01
C GLY A 374 -20.93 -18.33 -7.57
N HIS A 375 -20.53 -19.19 -6.63
CA HIS A 375 -20.12 -18.79 -5.28
C HIS A 375 -19.03 -17.70 -5.30
N SER A 376 -19.29 -16.55 -4.68
CA SER A 376 -18.26 -15.56 -4.35
C SER A 376 -17.86 -15.68 -2.88
N SER A 377 -16.56 -15.69 -2.58
CA SER A 377 -16.11 -15.68 -1.17
C SER A 377 -16.37 -14.33 -0.50
N PHE A 378 -16.39 -14.27 0.82
CA PHE A 378 -16.44 -13.00 1.55
C PHE A 378 -15.24 -12.12 1.21
N ALA A 379 -14.05 -12.71 1.03
CA ALA A 379 -12.87 -11.99 0.54
C ALA A 379 -13.07 -11.39 -0.86
N ASP A 380 -13.74 -12.07 -1.79
CA ASP A 380 -14.04 -11.54 -3.13
C ASP A 380 -15.15 -10.48 -3.08
N TRP A 381 -16.20 -10.74 -2.32
CA TRP A 381 -17.32 -9.82 -2.09
C TRP A 381 -16.86 -8.51 -1.46
N MET A 382 -15.90 -8.55 -0.54
CA MET A 382 -15.23 -7.36 0.02
C MET A 382 -14.29 -6.70 -0.99
N ARG A 383 -13.52 -7.47 -1.77
CA ARG A 383 -12.60 -6.92 -2.80
C ARG A 383 -13.32 -6.19 -3.93
N ALA A 384 -14.53 -6.62 -4.27
CA ALA A 384 -15.45 -5.94 -5.17
C ALA A 384 -16.09 -4.66 -4.56
N ARG A 385 -15.74 -4.29 -3.32
CA ARG A 385 -16.32 -3.17 -2.55
C ARG A 385 -15.25 -2.20 -2.01
N PRO A 386 -14.47 -1.55 -2.90
CA PRO A 386 -13.38 -0.62 -2.51
C PRO A 386 -13.84 0.54 -1.59
N GLU A 387 -15.11 0.94 -1.68
CA GLU A 387 -15.76 1.92 -0.80
C GLU A 387 -15.75 1.49 0.68
N LEU A 388 -15.85 0.20 0.99
CA LEU A 388 -15.82 -0.29 2.37
C LEU A 388 -14.42 -0.19 2.98
N TYR A 389 -13.38 -0.56 2.23
CA TYR A 389 -11.98 -0.32 2.64
C TYR A 389 -11.64 1.17 2.74
N SER A 390 -12.30 2.03 1.97
CA SER A 390 -12.16 3.48 2.08
C SER A 390 -12.65 3.98 3.45
N ILE A 391 -13.81 3.51 3.93
CA ILE A 391 -14.33 3.85 5.26
C ILE A 391 -13.35 3.46 6.36
N ILE A 392 -12.94 2.18 6.44
CA ILE A 392 -11.97 1.70 7.44
C ILE A 392 -10.67 2.54 7.38
N ARG A 393 -10.12 2.73 6.18
CA ARG A 393 -8.85 3.45 5.99
C ARG A 393 -8.93 4.93 6.36
N ARG A 394 -10.09 5.58 6.22
CA ARG A 394 -10.24 7.03 6.42
C ARG A 394 -10.84 7.40 7.76
N LEU A 395 -11.99 6.82 8.10
CA LEU A 395 -12.78 7.16 9.28
C LEU A 395 -12.39 6.37 10.53
N LEU A 396 -11.52 5.37 10.41
CA LEU A 396 -11.03 4.59 11.55
C LEU A 396 -9.50 4.63 11.66
N ARG A 397 -8.76 4.16 10.65
CA ARG A 397 -7.28 4.01 10.75
C ARG A 397 -6.47 5.29 10.51
N ARG A 398 -7.01 6.30 9.82
CA ARG A 398 -6.31 7.59 9.55
C ARG A 398 -6.70 8.73 10.49
N ASP A 399 -7.87 8.64 11.11
CA ASP A 399 -8.30 9.56 12.15
C ASP A 399 -8.96 8.79 13.31
N PRO A 400 -8.17 7.98 14.07
CA PRO A 400 -8.72 7.19 15.17
C PRO A 400 -9.32 8.07 16.29
N MET A 401 -8.86 9.31 16.43
CA MET A 401 -9.41 10.27 17.39
C MET A 401 -10.76 10.81 16.94
N GLY A 402 -10.94 11.12 15.64
CA GLY A 402 -12.24 11.42 15.06
C GLY A 402 -13.22 10.26 15.17
N ALA A 403 -12.73 9.02 15.07
CA ALA A 403 -13.55 7.80 15.23
C ALA A 403 -14.19 7.66 16.63
N LEU A 404 -13.67 8.34 17.66
CA LEU A 404 -14.26 8.40 19.02
C LEU A 404 -15.56 9.22 19.09
N GLY A 405 -15.96 9.90 18.00
CA GLY A 405 -17.15 10.76 17.97
C GLY A 405 -16.94 12.09 18.70
N TYR A 406 -15.75 12.69 18.55
CA TYR A 406 -15.44 14.02 19.09
C TYR A 406 -15.61 15.11 18.02
N ALA A 407 -16.80 15.68 17.97
CA ALA A 407 -17.08 16.94 17.27
C ALA A 407 -17.37 18.03 18.31
N ASN A 408 -16.71 19.18 18.19
CA ASN A 408 -17.06 20.36 18.96
C ASN A 408 -18.35 20.97 18.37
N LEU A 409 -19.52 20.59 18.90
CA LEU A 409 -20.71 21.41 18.73
C LEU A 409 -20.55 22.67 19.60
N GLU A 410 -20.66 23.85 18.99
CA GLU A 410 -21.10 25.01 19.75
C GLU A 410 -22.59 24.82 20.10
N PRO A 411 -23.01 25.03 21.36
CA PRO A 411 -24.37 24.74 21.78
C PRO A 411 -25.33 25.84 21.34
N SER A 412 -25.92 25.70 20.15
CA SER A 412 -27.09 26.47 19.72
C SER A 412 -28.34 26.03 20.49
N LEU A 413 -28.41 26.39 21.78
CA LEU A 413 -29.59 26.19 22.63
C LEU A 413 -30.29 27.52 22.87
N THR A 414 -31.20 27.85 21.95
CA THR A 414 -32.21 28.91 22.15
C THR A 414 -33.59 28.28 22.14
N LYS A 415 -34.52 28.80 22.96
CA LYS A 415 -35.81 28.14 23.19
C LYS A 415 -36.73 28.22 21.97
N ILE A 416 -37.46 27.14 21.75
CA ILE A 416 -38.50 26.97 20.72
C ILE A 416 -39.52 28.11 20.77
N ALA A 417 -39.87 28.61 19.59
CA ALA A 417 -41.18 29.16 19.30
C ALA A 417 -41.84 28.23 18.27
N ASP A 418 -43.06 27.77 18.54
CA ASP A 418 -43.75 26.81 17.67
C ASP A 418 -44.15 27.47 16.34
N SER A 419 -44.01 26.75 15.22
CA SER A 419 -44.50 27.21 13.92
C SER A 419 -46.02 27.09 13.84
N ALA A 420 -46.68 28.03 13.17
CA ALA A 420 -48.13 28.01 12.98
C ALA A 420 -48.63 26.82 12.13
N ASP A 421 -47.71 26.13 11.46
CA ASP A 421 -47.88 24.99 10.56
C ASP A 421 -47.25 23.69 11.09
N GLY A 422 -46.80 23.66 12.35
CA GLY A 422 -46.40 22.45 13.08
C GLY A 422 -45.06 21.79 12.68
N ARG A 423 -44.23 22.45 11.87
CA ARG A 423 -42.94 21.91 11.40
C ARG A 423 -41.76 22.42 12.23
N PRO A 424 -40.72 21.60 12.49
CA PRO A 424 -39.50 22.09 13.14
C PRO A 424 -38.78 23.17 12.31
N TYR A 425 -38.17 24.15 12.99
CA TYR A 425 -37.37 25.21 12.36
C TYR A 425 -35.87 24.89 12.24
N GLU A 426 -35.32 23.99 13.05
CA GLU A 426 -33.89 23.66 13.03
C GLU A 426 -33.63 22.31 12.34
N MET A 427 -32.74 22.29 11.34
CA MET A 427 -32.31 21.07 10.67
C MET A 427 -31.70 20.06 11.65
N GLY A 428 -31.12 20.50 12.76
CA GLY A 428 -30.62 19.61 13.83
C GLY A 428 -31.70 18.69 14.41
N VAL A 429 -32.93 19.20 14.57
CA VAL A 429 -34.07 18.43 15.11
C VAL A 429 -34.58 17.43 14.07
N VAL A 430 -34.76 17.85 12.82
CA VAL A 430 -35.20 16.97 11.73
C VAL A 430 -34.16 15.88 11.44
N ALA A 431 -32.88 16.25 11.36
CA ALA A 431 -31.78 15.32 11.10
C ALA A 431 -31.42 14.41 12.30
N ALA A 432 -31.97 14.65 13.50
CA ALA A 432 -31.97 13.70 14.60
C ALA A 432 -33.08 12.64 14.45
N ARG A 433 -34.22 13.01 13.85
CA ARG A 433 -35.39 12.12 13.64
C ARG A 433 -35.33 11.30 12.34
N ARG A 434 -34.40 11.63 11.44
CA ARG A 434 -34.14 10.92 10.18
C ARG A 434 -33.82 9.43 10.39
N ASN A 435 -34.60 8.56 9.74
CA ASN A 435 -34.50 7.10 9.80
C ASN A 435 -34.31 6.42 8.42
N GLY A 436 -34.02 7.18 7.37
CA GLY A 436 -33.71 6.65 6.03
C GLY A 436 -32.40 5.86 5.99
N GLU A 437 -32.22 5.03 4.97
CA GLU A 437 -30.98 4.25 4.78
C GLU A 437 -29.82 5.16 4.36
N VAL A 438 -30.09 6.10 3.45
CA VAL A 438 -29.13 7.06 2.92
C VAL A 438 -29.35 8.44 3.56
N LEU A 439 -30.60 8.89 3.64
CA LEU A 439 -31.00 10.09 4.40
C LEU A 439 -31.25 9.74 5.88
N GLY A 440 -30.25 9.12 6.51
CA GLY A 440 -30.29 8.69 7.91
C GLY A 440 -29.95 9.79 8.91
N SER A 441 -29.94 9.45 10.20
CA SER A 441 -29.63 10.42 11.25
C SER A 441 -28.23 11.04 11.07
N GLN A 442 -28.10 12.30 11.47
CA GLN A 442 -26.92 13.14 11.22
C GLN A 442 -26.60 13.44 9.74
N THR A 443 -27.54 13.21 8.80
CA THR A 443 -27.39 13.64 7.40
C THR A 443 -28.30 14.80 7.02
N VAL A 444 -27.84 15.61 6.06
CA VAL A 444 -28.53 16.80 5.54
C VAL A 444 -28.38 16.89 4.02
N LEU A 445 -29.36 17.48 3.34
CA LEU A 445 -29.31 17.79 1.92
C LEU A 445 -28.90 19.25 1.75
N LYS A 446 -27.76 19.52 1.13
CA LYS A 446 -27.31 20.89 0.85
C LYS A 446 -27.38 21.18 -0.65
N SER A 447 -27.89 22.34 -1.03
CA SER A 447 -27.80 22.83 -2.41
C SER A 447 -26.34 22.88 -2.88
N ASP A 448 -26.06 22.34 -4.08
CA ASP A 448 -24.79 22.57 -4.79
C ASP A 448 -24.74 24.00 -5.37
N HIS A 449 -25.90 24.60 -5.65
CA HIS A 449 -26.02 25.99 -6.09
C HIS A 449 -25.96 26.91 -4.88
N CYS A 450 -24.76 27.43 -4.63
CA CYS A 450 -24.52 28.56 -3.74
C CYS A 450 -23.91 29.74 -4.53
N PRO A 451 -24.01 30.99 -4.06
CA PRO A 451 -23.56 32.15 -4.84
C PRO A 451 -22.08 32.12 -5.25
N GLY A 452 -21.23 31.48 -4.44
CA GLY A 452 -19.82 31.25 -4.76
C GLY A 452 -19.55 30.19 -5.85
N CYS A 453 -20.57 29.59 -6.47
CA CYS A 453 -20.40 28.55 -7.49
C CYS A 453 -19.89 29.07 -8.84
N GLN A 454 -20.26 30.30 -9.23
CA GLN A 454 -19.82 30.94 -10.47
C GLN A 454 -18.55 31.75 -10.24
N ASN A 455 -17.50 31.46 -11.01
CA ASN A 455 -16.33 32.33 -11.09
C ASN A 455 -16.65 33.55 -11.96
N SER A 456 -16.38 34.75 -11.45
CA SER A 456 -16.55 36.01 -12.18
C SER A 456 -15.56 36.18 -13.34
N SER A 457 -14.43 35.48 -13.33
CA SER A 457 -13.37 35.59 -14.36
C SER A 457 -13.61 34.75 -15.62
N LEU A 458 -14.73 34.04 -15.73
CA LEU A 458 -15.11 33.35 -16.97
C LEU A 458 -15.88 34.30 -17.89
N PRO A 459 -15.56 34.35 -19.21
CA PRO A 459 -16.18 35.30 -20.14
C PRO A 459 -17.62 34.94 -20.48
N GLU A 460 -17.96 33.65 -20.47
CA GLU A 460 -19.30 33.15 -20.75
C GLU A 460 -20.04 32.77 -19.46
N ARG A 461 -21.36 32.97 -19.45
CA ARG A 461 -22.27 32.53 -18.39
C ARG A 461 -23.52 31.93 -19.04
N VAL A 462 -23.88 30.72 -18.61
CA VAL A 462 -25.11 30.04 -19.01
C VAL A 462 -25.99 29.92 -17.76
N GLU A 463 -27.23 30.38 -17.85
CA GLU A 463 -28.16 30.34 -16.71
C GLU A 463 -28.41 28.90 -16.25
N GLY A 464 -28.47 28.69 -14.94
CA GLY A 464 -28.56 27.35 -14.35
C GLY A 464 -27.31 26.47 -14.50
N ALA A 465 -26.27 26.88 -15.24
CA ALA A 465 -25.08 26.08 -15.52
C ALA A 465 -23.77 26.80 -15.14
N PRO A 466 -23.45 26.90 -13.83
CA PRO A 466 -22.29 27.67 -13.36
C PRO A 466 -20.97 27.10 -13.90
N ASN A 467 -19.98 27.97 -14.08
CA ASN A 467 -18.64 27.63 -14.57
C ASN A 467 -18.59 26.88 -15.92
N PHE A 468 -19.65 27.00 -16.75
CA PHE A 468 -19.64 26.55 -18.14
C PHE A 468 -18.51 27.22 -18.92
N ARG A 469 -17.78 26.43 -19.72
CA ARG A 469 -16.70 26.88 -20.61
C ARG A 469 -16.39 25.83 -21.68
N GLU A 470 -15.95 26.29 -22.84
CA GLU A 470 -15.35 25.52 -23.92
C GLU A 470 -13.82 25.45 -23.75
N VAL A 471 -13.17 24.38 -24.23
CA VAL A 471 -11.70 24.28 -24.27
C VAL A 471 -11.19 24.71 -25.66
N PRO A 472 -10.30 25.71 -25.78
CA PRO A 472 -9.85 26.22 -27.07
C PRO A 472 -9.31 25.14 -28.04
N GLY A 473 -9.98 25.02 -29.19
CA GLY A 473 -9.64 24.06 -30.25
C GLY A 473 -10.15 22.64 -30.05
N PHE A 474 -11.04 22.37 -29.07
CA PHE A 474 -11.60 21.04 -28.82
C PHE A 474 -13.13 21.10 -28.60
N PRO A 475 -13.90 20.09 -29.06
CA PRO A 475 -15.33 19.95 -28.74
C PRO A 475 -15.52 19.38 -27.32
N VAL A 476 -14.89 20.02 -26.34
CA VAL A 476 -14.76 19.58 -24.96
C VAL A 476 -15.12 20.76 -24.05
N TYR A 477 -16.06 20.52 -23.13
CA TYR A 477 -16.67 21.54 -22.29
C TYR A 477 -16.57 21.14 -20.82
N GLY A 478 -16.45 22.13 -19.94
CA GLY A 478 -16.44 21.93 -18.48
C GLY A 478 -17.50 22.78 -17.79
N VAL A 479 -18.19 22.25 -16.80
CA VAL A 479 -19.27 22.94 -16.06
C VAL A 479 -19.33 22.48 -14.59
N ALA A 480 -19.92 23.27 -13.70
CA ALA A 480 -20.30 22.87 -12.34
C ALA A 480 -21.49 21.89 -12.35
N ASN A 481 -22.11 21.60 -11.21
CA ASN A 481 -23.36 20.84 -11.21
C ASN A 481 -24.52 21.77 -11.63
N PRO A 482 -25.18 21.58 -12.78
CA PRO A 482 -26.21 22.49 -13.29
C PRO A 482 -27.59 22.21 -12.68
N THR A 483 -28.56 23.10 -12.89
CA THR A 483 -30.00 22.77 -12.81
C THR A 483 -30.44 22.01 -14.06
N ILE A 484 -31.64 21.43 -14.06
CA ILE A 484 -32.20 20.75 -15.24
C ILE A 484 -32.30 21.72 -16.44
N ASP A 485 -32.74 22.96 -16.21
CA ASP A 485 -32.82 24.01 -17.24
C ASP A 485 -31.43 24.46 -17.71
N GLY A 486 -30.44 24.43 -16.81
CA GLY A 486 -29.04 24.65 -17.13
C GLY A 486 -28.46 23.55 -18.04
N ILE A 487 -28.87 22.29 -17.87
CA ILE A 487 -28.49 21.21 -18.79
C ILE A 487 -29.06 21.49 -20.19
N GLN A 488 -30.34 21.86 -20.30
CA GLN A 488 -30.97 22.20 -21.58
C GLN A 488 -30.28 23.40 -22.25
N SER A 489 -29.98 24.44 -21.47
CA SER A 489 -29.28 25.64 -21.92
C SER A 489 -27.87 25.34 -22.46
N VAL A 490 -27.12 24.44 -21.79
CA VAL A 490 -25.81 23.96 -22.28
C VAL A 490 -25.95 23.15 -23.57
N ILE A 491 -26.94 22.26 -23.67
CA ILE A 491 -27.19 21.45 -24.87
C ILE A 491 -27.49 22.37 -26.08
N TRP A 492 -28.35 23.37 -25.91
CA TRP A 492 -28.64 24.37 -26.95
C TRP A 492 -27.40 25.21 -27.32
N ARG A 493 -26.63 25.68 -26.33
CA ARG A 493 -25.40 26.48 -26.54
C ARG A 493 -24.29 25.73 -27.30
N ILE A 494 -24.23 24.41 -27.20
CA ILE A 494 -23.31 23.54 -27.96
C ILE A 494 -23.76 23.36 -29.44
N GLY A 495 -24.95 23.87 -29.82
CA GLY A 495 -25.52 23.73 -31.15
C GLY A 495 -26.39 22.47 -31.30
N SER A 496 -26.93 21.95 -30.20
CA SER A 496 -27.59 20.64 -30.16
C SER A 496 -29.11 20.82 -30.06
N SER A 497 -29.77 21.00 -31.21
CA SER A 497 -31.23 20.85 -31.32
C SER A 497 -31.63 19.36 -31.31
N LYS A 498 -32.92 19.04 -31.47
CA LYS A 498 -33.39 17.65 -31.71
C LYS A 498 -32.85 17.01 -33.01
N SER A 499 -32.11 17.76 -33.82
CA SER A 499 -31.37 17.29 -35.01
C SER A 499 -29.93 17.85 -35.05
N GLY A 500 -29.38 18.21 -33.88
CA GLY A 500 -28.07 18.86 -33.76
C GLY A 500 -26.95 17.90 -33.32
N ARG A 501 -25.85 18.51 -32.87
CA ARG A 501 -24.62 17.80 -32.47
C ARG A 501 -24.87 16.79 -31.33
N PRO A 502 -24.32 15.56 -31.38
CA PRO A 502 -24.39 14.63 -30.25
C PRO A 502 -23.60 15.15 -29.04
N VAL A 503 -24.16 14.98 -27.83
CA VAL A 503 -23.53 15.37 -26.56
C VAL A 503 -23.30 14.13 -25.69
N PHE A 504 -22.09 13.94 -25.19
CA PHE A 504 -21.78 12.89 -24.19
C PHE A 504 -21.39 13.51 -22.84
N TRP A 505 -22.37 13.54 -21.94
CA TRP A 505 -22.26 14.16 -20.62
C TRP A 505 -21.62 13.21 -19.60
N HIS A 506 -20.54 13.68 -18.98
CA HIS A 506 -19.71 12.95 -18.03
C HIS A 506 -19.81 13.59 -16.64
N ASN A 507 -20.60 12.97 -15.75
CA ASN A 507 -20.69 13.38 -14.35
C ASN A 507 -19.59 12.68 -13.54
N MET A 508 -18.66 13.48 -13.02
CA MET A 508 -17.40 13.05 -12.42
C MET A 508 -17.49 12.82 -10.88
N ARG A 509 -18.71 12.70 -10.33
CA ARG A 509 -18.95 12.70 -8.87
C ARG A 509 -19.07 11.31 -8.26
N GLU A 510 -18.35 11.07 -7.16
CA GLU A 510 -18.59 9.92 -6.28
C GLU A 510 -19.60 10.22 -5.16
N GLU A 511 -19.93 11.48 -4.93
CA GLU A 511 -20.99 11.87 -3.98
C GLU A 511 -22.37 11.60 -4.59
N PRO A 512 -23.35 11.09 -3.82
CA PRO A 512 -24.74 10.99 -4.26
C PRO A 512 -25.38 12.38 -4.36
N VAL A 513 -26.05 12.62 -5.48
CA VAL A 513 -26.75 13.86 -5.86
C VAL A 513 -28.21 13.53 -6.14
N ILE A 514 -29.10 14.45 -5.76
CA ILE A 514 -30.52 14.38 -6.09
C ILE A 514 -30.96 15.74 -6.64
N TYR A 515 -31.86 15.75 -7.62
CA TYR A 515 -32.54 16.95 -8.06
C TYR A 515 -33.86 17.09 -7.31
N ILE A 516 -34.12 18.26 -6.74
CA ILE A 516 -35.40 18.62 -6.11
C ILE A 516 -35.86 19.92 -6.77
N ASN A 517 -37.07 19.92 -7.32
CA ASN A 517 -37.67 21.08 -8.01
C ASN A 517 -36.71 21.66 -9.08
N GLY A 518 -36.05 20.80 -9.85
CA GLY A 518 -35.08 21.16 -10.90
C GLY A 518 -33.67 21.56 -10.42
N LYS A 519 -33.46 21.75 -9.11
CA LYS A 519 -32.19 22.18 -8.50
C LYS A 519 -31.39 21.01 -7.92
N PRO A 520 -30.04 20.98 -8.06
CA PRO A 520 -29.22 19.91 -7.52
C PRO A 520 -28.88 20.08 -6.03
N PHE A 521 -29.14 19.03 -5.25
CA PHE A 521 -28.75 18.89 -3.85
C PHE A 521 -27.78 17.71 -3.69
N VAL A 522 -26.84 17.83 -2.75
CA VAL A 522 -25.87 16.79 -2.39
C VAL A 522 -26.01 16.45 -0.91
N LEU A 523 -25.86 15.15 -0.60
CA LEU A 523 -25.87 14.69 0.79
C LEU A 523 -24.62 15.19 1.55
N ARG A 524 -24.80 15.49 2.83
CA ARG A 524 -23.80 16.00 3.78
C ARG A 524 -24.04 15.46 5.19
N GLU A 525 -23.07 15.64 6.08
CA GLU A 525 -23.24 15.43 7.53
C GLU A 525 -23.62 16.73 8.25
N VAL A 526 -24.47 16.66 9.28
CA VAL A 526 -24.83 17.81 10.15
C VAL A 526 -23.59 18.48 10.75
N GLU A 527 -22.61 17.69 11.22
CA GLU A 527 -21.37 18.20 11.81
C GLU A 527 -20.44 18.90 10.79
N ARG A 528 -20.64 18.67 9.48
CA ARG A 528 -19.66 19.04 8.42
C ARG A 528 -20.31 19.46 7.08
N PRO A 529 -21.31 20.37 7.04
CA PRO A 529 -22.12 20.66 5.85
C PRO A 529 -21.33 21.22 4.65
N TYR A 530 -20.22 21.92 4.91
CA TYR A 530 -19.33 22.46 3.87
C TYR A 530 -18.35 21.45 3.27
N LYS A 531 -18.33 20.18 3.71
CA LYS A 531 -17.33 19.18 3.31
C LYS A 531 -17.96 18.01 2.55
N ASN A 532 -17.25 17.51 1.53
CA ASN A 532 -17.57 16.23 0.93
C ASN A 532 -17.34 15.10 1.94
N MET A 533 -18.31 14.18 2.01
CA MET A 533 -18.21 12.91 2.73
C MET A 533 -17.02 12.10 2.22
N LEU A 534 -16.46 11.25 3.09
CA LEU A 534 -15.14 10.64 2.89
C LEU A 534 -15.19 9.15 2.55
N GLU A 535 -16.34 8.51 2.74
CA GLU A 535 -16.58 7.09 2.53
C GLU A 535 -16.49 6.66 1.07
N TYR A 536 -17.15 7.37 0.15
CA TYR A 536 -17.42 6.97 -1.25
C TYR A 536 -16.19 6.78 -2.15
N THR A 537 -14.97 6.93 -1.62
CA THR A 537 -13.77 6.94 -2.44
C THR A 537 -13.53 5.66 -3.21
N GLY A 538 -13.70 5.79 -4.52
CA GLY A 538 -13.52 4.71 -5.47
C GLY A 538 -14.67 3.72 -5.54
N ILE A 539 -15.86 4.09 -5.05
CA ILE A 539 -17.13 3.41 -5.34
C ILE A 539 -17.35 3.25 -6.85
N GLU A 540 -18.14 2.26 -7.26
CA GLU A 540 -18.46 1.99 -8.67
C GLU A 540 -19.75 2.71 -9.12
N ARG A 541 -19.93 2.95 -10.43
CA ARG A 541 -21.09 3.67 -11.01
C ARG A 541 -22.41 3.24 -10.39
N GLU A 542 -22.71 1.94 -10.52
CA GLU A 542 -24.04 1.42 -10.22
C GLU A 542 -24.41 1.58 -8.74
N ARG A 543 -23.40 1.55 -7.86
CA ARG A 543 -23.58 1.68 -6.41
C ARG A 543 -23.92 3.11 -6.03
N VAL A 544 -23.36 4.10 -6.73
CA VAL A 544 -23.76 5.50 -6.60
C VAL A 544 -25.19 5.67 -7.11
N GLU A 545 -25.51 5.13 -8.29
CA GLU A 545 -26.83 5.26 -8.90
C GLU A 545 -27.93 4.55 -8.07
N ARG A 546 -27.66 3.37 -7.48
CA ARG A 546 -28.55 2.71 -6.51
C ARG A 546 -28.66 3.45 -5.18
N MET A 547 -27.59 4.12 -4.73
CA MET A 547 -27.64 4.98 -3.53
C MET A 547 -28.43 6.27 -3.77
N GLU A 548 -28.36 6.84 -4.97
CA GLU A 548 -29.21 7.97 -5.39
C GLU A 548 -30.69 7.56 -5.49
N ALA A 549 -30.98 6.34 -5.94
CA ALA A 549 -32.33 5.79 -5.92
C ALA A 549 -32.87 5.59 -4.49
N ARG A 550 -32.10 4.97 -3.58
CA ARG A 550 -32.49 4.86 -2.16
C ARG A 550 -32.65 6.22 -1.49
N LEU A 551 -31.80 7.20 -1.82
CA LEU A 551 -31.93 8.58 -1.35
C LEU A 551 -33.25 9.23 -1.83
N LYS A 552 -33.68 9.00 -3.07
CA LYS A 552 -34.99 9.44 -3.56
C LYS A 552 -36.14 8.81 -2.76
N GLU A 553 -36.07 7.51 -2.47
CA GLU A 553 -37.10 6.83 -1.65
C GLU A 553 -37.16 7.37 -0.21
N ASP A 554 -36.01 7.62 0.43
CA ASP A 554 -35.97 8.22 1.77
C ASP A 554 -36.55 9.64 1.79
N ILE A 555 -36.24 10.47 0.78
CA ILE A 555 -36.75 11.84 0.65
C ILE A 555 -38.28 11.85 0.52
N LEU A 556 -38.84 10.98 -0.31
CA LEU A 556 -40.30 10.89 -0.49
C LEU A 556 -40.98 10.41 0.80
N ARG A 557 -40.39 9.43 1.50
CA ARG A 557 -40.89 8.90 2.77
C ARG A 557 -40.85 9.94 3.90
N GLU A 558 -39.77 10.73 4.00
CA GLU A 558 -39.70 11.84 4.96
C GLU A 558 -40.70 12.95 4.60
N ALA A 559 -40.86 13.27 3.31
CA ALA A 559 -41.77 14.30 2.86
C ALA A 559 -43.24 13.95 3.13
N GLU A 560 -43.65 12.69 2.98
CA GLU A 560 -44.99 12.23 3.38
C GLU A 560 -45.27 12.53 4.87
N HIS A 561 -44.29 12.29 5.74
CA HIS A 561 -44.43 12.57 7.18
C HIS A 561 -44.58 14.07 7.51
N TYR A 562 -43.90 14.95 6.77
CA TYR A 562 -43.97 16.41 6.96
C TYR A 562 -44.94 17.13 6.01
N GLY A 563 -45.89 16.41 5.40
CA GLY A 563 -46.94 17.00 4.54
C GLY A 563 -46.40 17.51 3.21
N HIS A 564 -45.80 16.61 2.43
CA HIS A 564 -45.17 16.84 1.13
C HIS A 564 -44.07 17.92 1.12
N ALA A 565 -43.29 18.02 2.19
CA ALA A 565 -42.15 18.93 2.28
C ALA A 565 -40.90 18.28 2.87
N ILE A 566 -39.72 18.62 2.34
CA ILE A 566 -38.42 18.13 2.80
C ILE A 566 -37.55 19.29 3.29
N MET A 567 -36.82 19.10 4.39
CA MET A 567 -35.94 20.14 4.93
C MET A 567 -34.52 20.03 4.35
N VAL A 568 -34.08 21.11 3.70
CA VAL A 568 -32.81 21.25 2.99
C VAL A 568 -32.01 22.46 3.49
N ILE A 569 -30.73 22.51 3.13
CA ILE A 569 -29.81 23.61 3.46
C ILE A 569 -29.42 24.38 2.20
N HIS A 570 -29.68 25.69 2.23
CA HIS A 570 -29.19 26.67 1.24
C HIS A 570 -28.00 27.46 1.80
N GLU A 571 -27.33 28.26 0.97
CA GLU A 571 -26.14 29.05 1.35
C GLU A 571 -26.23 30.46 0.74
N THR A 572 -25.96 31.49 1.55
CA THR A 572 -26.01 32.91 1.16
C THR A 572 -24.70 33.42 0.56
N ASP A 573 -24.70 34.67 0.07
CA ASP A 573 -23.49 35.34 -0.46
C ASP A 573 -22.35 35.39 0.58
N ASP A 574 -22.69 35.60 1.85
CA ASP A 574 -21.82 35.56 3.03
C ASP A 574 -21.22 34.15 3.31
N ARG A 575 -21.60 33.13 2.53
CA ARG A 575 -21.33 31.70 2.78
C ARG A 575 -21.92 31.18 4.10
N LYS A 576 -22.95 31.84 4.63
CA LYS A 576 -23.72 31.34 5.76
C LYS A 576 -24.77 30.37 5.24
N ILE A 577 -24.92 29.23 5.90
CA ILE A 577 -26.01 28.29 5.61
C ILE A 577 -27.30 28.69 6.32
N PHE A 578 -28.44 28.34 5.72
CA PHE A 578 -29.75 28.44 6.34
C PHE A 578 -30.64 27.26 5.91
N ASP A 579 -31.55 26.87 6.80
CA ASP A 579 -32.46 25.76 6.58
C ASP A 579 -33.75 26.23 5.90
N ALA A 580 -34.32 25.41 5.02
CA ALA A 580 -35.57 25.71 4.32
C ALA A 580 -36.41 24.44 4.09
N TRP A 581 -37.73 24.59 4.11
CA TRP A 581 -38.68 23.55 3.70
C TRP A 581 -39.04 23.71 2.22
N GLU A 582 -38.60 22.78 1.38
CA GLU A 582 -38.99 22.70 -0.04
C GLU A 582 -40.19 21.75 -0.19
N HIS A 583 -41.25 22.16 -0.87
CA HIS A 583 -42.37 21.27 -1.21
C HIS A 583 -41.94 20.28 -2.30
N VAL A 584 -42.32 19.01 -2.21
CA VAL A 584 -41.90 17.95 -3.14
C VAL A 584 -43.02 17.00 -3.55
N SER A 585 -42.91 16.43 -4.75
CA SER A 585 -43.74 15.35 -5.26
C SER A 585 -42.89 14.22 -5.85
N SER A 586 -43.51 13.09 -6.18
CA SER A 586 -42.85 11.95 -6.84
C SER A 586 -42.08 12.35 -8.12
N ASP A 587 -42.60 13.33 -8.86
CA ASP A 587 -42.00 13.79 -10.12
C ASP A 587 -40.97 14.91 -9.91
N SER A 588 -41.08 15.67 -8.81
CA SER A 588 -40.16 16.80 -8.54
C SER A 588 -38.85 16.38 -7.86
N VAL A 589 -38.75 15.11 -7.41
CA VAL A 589 -37.52 14.49 -6.89
C VAL A 589 -36.97 13.52 -7.92
N GLN A 590 -35.79 13.78 -8.48
CA GLN A 590 -35.19 13.00 -9.57
C GLN A 590 -33.71 12.70 -9.34
N THR A 591 -33.29 11.46 -9.58
CA THR A 591 -31.88 11.09 -9.67
C THR A 591 -31.24 11.66 -10.95
N PRO A 592 -29.92 11.89 -10.98
CA PRO A 592 -29.22 12.28 -12.21
C PRO A 592 -29.50 11.34 -13.39
N LEU A 593 -29.59 10.03 -13.14
CA LEU A 593 -29.89 9.04 -14.17
C LEU A 593 -31.31 9.20 -14.75
N GLU A 594 -32.32 9.50 -13.92
CA GLU A 594 -33.68 9.82 -14.38
C GLU A 594 -33.71 11.12 -15.20
N VAL A 595 -33.01 12.18 -14.75
CA VAL A 595 -32.95 13.46 -15.47
C VAL A 595 -32.40 13.28 -16.88
N PHE A 596 -31.25 12.61 -17.05
CA PHE A 596 -30.67 12.43 -18.38
C PHE A 596 -31.46 11.45 -19.26
N ARG A 597 -32.08 10.39 -18.70
CA ARG A 597 -33.02 9.53 -19.43
C ARG A 597 -34.25 10.30 -19.91
N CYS A 598 -34.76 11.24 -19.11
CA CYS A 598 -35.87 12.10 -19.51
C CYS A 598 -35.47 13.02 -20.67
N LEU A 599 -34.25 13.58 -20.67
CA LEU A 599 -33.75 14.39 -21.79
C LEU A 599 -33.58 13.56 -23.08
N GLU A 600 -33.01 12.35 -22.99
CA GLU A 600 -32.87 11.42 -24.11
C GLU A 600 -34.26 11.03 -24.68
N ALA A 601 -35.22 10.67 -23.82
CA ALA A 601 -36.59 10.35 -24.22
C ALA A 601 -37.36 11.54 -24.83
N ASN A 602 -37.04 12.78 -24.42
CA ASN A 602 -37.57 14.00 -25.03
C ASN A 602 -36.96 14.31 -26.41
N GLY A 603 -36.02 13.50 -26.90
CA GLY A 603 -35.40 13.65 -28.22
C GLY A 603 -34.24 14.64 -28.28
N PHE A 604 -33.57 14.91 -27.15
CA PHE A 604 -32.27 15.57 -27.16
C PHE A 604 -31.17 14.53 -27.51
N PRO A 605 -30.19 14.85 -28.37
CA PRO A 605 -29.15 13.91 -28.78
C PRO A 605 -28.05 13.76 -27.71
N ILE A 606 -28.43 13.36 -26.50
CA ILE A 606 -27.55 13.30 -25.32
C ILE A 606 -27.40 11.89 -24.76
N LYS A 607 -26.15 11.52 -24.45
CA LYS A 607 -25.79 10.32 -23.67
C LYS A 607 -25.22 10.72 -22.32
N TYR A 608 -25.45 9.90 -21.29
CA TYR A 608 -24.96 10.13 -19.93
C TYR A 608 -23.98 9.05 -19.47
N ALA A 609 -22.92 9.47 -18.78
CA ALA A 609 -21.98 8.61 -18.09
C ALA A 609 -21.64 9.16 -16.70
N ARG A 610 -22.02 8.42 -15.65
CA ARG A 610 -21.45 8.61 -14.31
C ARG A 610 -20.06 7.97 -14.25
N VAL A 611 -19.06 8.73 -13.80
CA VAL A 611 -17.67 8.30 -13.61
C VAL A 611 -17.22 8.79 -12.23
N PRO A 612 -17.43 7.99 -11.16
CA PRO A 612 -17.25 8.46 -9.79
C PRO A 612 -15.77 8.67 -9.42
N ILE A 613 -15.28 9.91 -9.55
CA ILE A 613 -13.92 10.29 -9.19
C ILE A 613 -13.89 11.03 -7.86
N THR A 614 -12.93 10.65 -7.02
CA THR A 614 -12.69 11.22 -5.70
C THR A 614 -12.25 12.68 -5.74
N ASP A 615 -12.94 13.50 -4.96
CA ASP A 615 -12.63 14.92 -4.85
C ASP A 615 -11.23 15.18 -4.28
N GLY A 616 -10.52 16.14 -4.86
CA GLY A 616 -9.15 16.50 -4.46
C GLY A 616 -8.07 15.43 -4.69
N LYS A 617 -8.38 14.27 -5.28
CA LYS A 617 -7.41 13.20 -5.58
C LYS A 617 -7.02 13.16 -7.06
N ALA A 618 -6.15 12.23 -7.43
CA ALA A 618 -5.92 11.84 -8.80
C ALA A 618 -6.82 10.63 -9.20
N PRO A 619 -7.26 10.53 -10.47
CA PRO A 619 -8.03 9.36 -10.94
C PRO A 619 -7.28 8.03 -10.77
N LYS A 620 -8.02 6.95 -10.50
CA LYS A 620 -7.52 5.58 -10.63
C LYS A 620 -7.33 5.23 -12.11
N SER A 621 -6.54 4.21 -12.41
CA SER A 621 -6.35 3.73 -13.79
C SER A 621 -7.63 3.20 -14.44
N SER A 622 -8.58 2.68 -13.66
CA SER A 622 -9.93 2.31 -14.11
C SER A 622 -10.73 3.49 -14.67
N ASP A 623 -10.50 4.69 -14.14
CA ASP A 623 -11.29 5.87 -14.44
C ASP A 623 -10.80 6.44 -15.79
N PHE A 624 -9.48 6.41 -16.02
CA PHE A 624 -8.87 6.62 -17.33
C PHE A 624 -9.37 5.60 -18.37
N ASP A 625 -9.45 4.31 -18.03
CA ASP A 625 -9.98 3.26 -18.93
C ASP A 625 -11.43 3.54 -19.32
N THR A 626 -12.28 3.91 -18.34
CA THR A 626 -13.70 4.24 -18.57
C THR A 626 -13.84 5.46 -19.49
N LEU A 627 -13.07 6.52 -19.25
CA LEU A 627 -13.08 7.72 -20.08
C LEU A 627 -12.57 7.44 -21.49
N ALA A 628 -11.50 6.65 -21.63
CA ALA A 628 -10.95 6.26 -22.93
C ALA A 628 -11.96 5.46 -23.76
N VAL A 629 -12.66 4.49 -23.16
CA VAL A 629 -13.71 3.72 -23.82
C VAL A 629 -14.89 4.61 -24.22
N ASN A 630 -15.39 5.48 -23.33
CA ASN A 630 -16.50 6.39 -23.65
C ASN A 630 -16.17 7.33 -24.81
N ILE A 631 -14.93 7.84 -24.88
CA ILE A 631 -14.53 8.86 -25.87
C ILE A 631 -14.15 8.21 -27.22
N ALA A 632 -13.47 7.06 -27.20
CA ALA A 632 -13.12 6.33 -28.43
C ALA A 632 -14.33 5.64 -29.09
N SER A 633 -15.40 5.35 -28.34
CA SER A 633 -16.63 4.75 -28.86
C SER A 633 -17.68 5.76 -29.36
N ALA A 634 -17.43 7.07 -29.18
CA ALA A 634 -18.31 8.13 -29.64
C ALA A 634 -18.08 8.48 -31.12
N SER A 635 -19.05 9.15 -31.75
CA SER A 635 -18.92 9.63 -33.13
C SER A 635 -17.94 10.83 -33.20
N LYS A 636 -17.26 11.01 -34.34
CA LYS A 636 -16.21 12.04 -34.51
C LYS A 636 -16.69 13.48 -34.24
N ASP A 637 -17.98 13.73 -34.44
CA ASP A 637 -18.67 14.99 -34.22
C ASP A 637 -19.17 15.20 -32.77
N THR A 638 -19.16 14.17 -31.91
CA THR A 638 -19.64 14.25 -30.52
C THR A 638 -18.93 15.34 -29.71
N ALA A 639 -19.71 16.15 -28.98
CA ALA A 639 -19.24 17.08 -27.96
C ALA A 639 -19.22 16.42 -26.57
N PHE A 640 -18.14 16.62 -25.80
CA PHE A 640 -17.97 16.02 -24.47
C PHE A 640 -18.11 17.06 -23.37
N VAL A 641 -19.04 16.88 -22.45
CA VAL A 641 -19.28 17.81 -21.33
C VAL A 641 -18.88 17.14 -20.01
N PHE A 642 -18.02 17.78 -19.23
CA PHE A 642 -17.54 17.26 -17.94
C PHE A 642 -18.06 18.09 -16.77
N ASN A 643 -18.69 17.44 -15.78
CA ASN A 643 -19.24 18.12 -14.62
C ASN A 643 -18.81 17.51 -13.28
N CYS A 644 -18.59 18.37 -12.29
CA CYS A 644 -18.45 18.02 -10.87
C CYS A 644 -19.04 19.17 -10.02
N GLN A 645 -19.07 19.03 -8.69
CA GLN A 645 -19.68 20.01 -7.77
C GLN A 645 -19.49 21.48 -8.19
N MET A 646 -18.24 21.92 -8.35
CA MET A 646 -17.90 23.33 -8.69
C MET A 646 -17.34 23.50 -10.11
N GLY A 647 -17.20 22.42 -10.89
CA GLY A 647 -16.64 22.49 -12.25
C GLY A 647 -15.14 22.76 -12.34
N ILE A 648 -14.42 22.72 -11.21
CA ILE A 648 -12.98 22.99 -11.10
C ILE A 648 -12.18 21.66 -11.21
N GLY A 649 -11.70 21.09 -10.09
CA GLY A 649 -10.63 20.10 -10.09
C GLY A 649 -10.90 18.81 -10.88
N ARG A 650 -12.05 18.15 -10.63
CA ARG A 650 -12.42 16.90 -11.32
C ARG A 650 -12.80 17.14 -12.78
N THR A 651 -13.58 18.18 -13.06
CA THR A 651 -13.93 18.63 -14.43
C THR A 651 -12.69 18.93 -15.27
N THR A 652 -11.78 19.81 -14.82
CA THR A 652 -10.55 20.12 -15.57
C THR A 652 -9.65 18.90 -15.76
N THR A 653 -9.68 17.92 -14.84
CA THR A 653 -8.98 16.64 -15.06
C THR A 653 -9.64 15.82 -16.18
N GLY A 654 -10.97 15.78 -16.24
CA GLY A 654 -11.72 15.16 -17.33
C GLY A 654 -11.50 15.83 -18.68
N THR A 655 -11.53 17.16 -18.75
CA THR A 655 -11.28 17.89 -20.00
C THR A 655 -9.86 17.67 -20.52
N VAL A 656 -8.84 17.67 -19.65
CA VAL A 656 -7.45 17.34 -20.04
C VAL A 656 -7.36 15.93 -20.61
N ILE A 657 -7.98 14.93 -19.96
CA ILE A 657 -8.03 13.54 -20.45
C ILE A 657 -8.71 13.46 -21.82
N ALA A 658 -9.84 14.16 -22.01
CA ALA A 658 -10.57 14.16 -23.26
C ALA A 658 -9.81 14.85 -24.41
N CYS A 659 -9.12 15.95 -24.15
CA CYS A 659 -8.29 16.62 -25.15
C CYS A 659 -7.10 15.75 -25.59
N LEU A 660 -6.43 15.04 -24.66
CA LEU A 660 -5.38 14.08 -25.00
C LEU A 660 -5.89 12.91 -25.85
N LEU A 661 -7.06 12.37 -25.49
CA LEU A 661 -7.73 11.32 -26.27
C LEU A 661 -8.11 11.82 -27.67
N LYS A 662 -8.66 13.03 -27.80
CA LYS A 662 -8.97 13.63 -29.11
C LYS A 662 -7.70 13.87 -29.94
N LEU A 663 -6.61 14.38 -29.37
CA LEU A 663 -5.34 14.49 -30.09
C LEU A 663 -4.88 13.12 -30.63
N ARG A 664 -4.94 12.05 -29.82
CA ARG A 664 -4.53 10.70 -30.26
C ARG A 664 -5.48 10.08 -31.31
N ILE A 665 -6.77 10.36 -31.22
CA ILE A 665 -7.79 9.87 -32.17
C ILE A 665 -7.72 10.63 -33.50
N ASP A 666 -7.55 11.95 -33.47
CA ASP A 666 -7.58 12.79 -34.67
C ASP A 666 -6.23 12.87 -35.40
N TYR A 667 -5.09 12.71 -34.70
CA TYR A 667 -3.73 12.86 -35.27
C TYR A 667 -2.80 11.64 -35.12
N GLY A 668 -3.17 10.61 -34.36
CA GLY A 668 -2.35 9.41 -34.18
C GLY A 668 -1.18 9.55 -33.20
N ARG A 669 -0.12 8.75 -33.38
CA ARG A 669 1.09 8.74 -32.52
C ARG A 669 2.34 9.27 -33.26
N PRO A 670 3.27 9.95 -32.58
CA PRO A 670 3.20 10.43 -31.19
C PRO A 670 2.17 11.57 -31.04
N ILE A 671 1.66 11.76 -29.82
CA ILE A 671 0.71 12.86 -29.55
C ILE A 671 1.43 14.19 -29.73
N ARG A 672 0.95 14.99 -30.69
CA ARG A 672 1.46 16.34 -30.97
C ARG A 672 0.29 17.30 -31.10
N ILE A 673 0.57 18.58 -30.85
CA ILE A 673 -0.37 19.67 -31.10
C ILE A 673 0.10 20.38 -32.37
N LEU A 674 -0.81 20.56 -33.32
CA LEU A 674 -0.58 21.51 -34.42
C LEU A 674 -0.67 22.93 -33.86
N LEU A 675 0.40 23.70 -34.10
CA LEU A 675 0.43 25.14 -33.96
C LEU A 675 0.01 25.72 -35.31
N ASP A 676 -1.30 25.88 -35.53
CA ASP A 676 -1.82 26.62 -36.67
C ASP A 676 -1.63 28.14 -36.43
N ASP A 677 -1.33 28.88 -37.50
CA ASP A 677 -0.97 30.30 -37.43
C ASP A 677 -2.08 31.17 -36.82
N ILE A 678 -1.77 31.83 -35.70
CA ILE A 678 -2.56 32.98 -35.23
C ILE A 678 -1.96 34.24 -35.85
N SER A 679 -2.53 34.66 -36.98
CA SER A 679 -2.32 35.99 -37.53
C SER A 679 -2.80 37.05 -36.54
N HIS A 680 -1.87 37.75 -35.90
CA HIS A 680 -2.18 38.88 -35.03
C HIS A 680 -2.68 40.08 -35.87
N GLU A 681 -3.99 40.16 -36.07
CA GLU A 681 -4.64 41.44 -36.37
C GLU A 681 -4.79 42.23 -35.07
N GLU A 682 -3.85 43.15 -34.80
CA GLU A 682 -3.97 44.09 -33.70
C GLU A 682 -5.02 45.16 -34.06
N VAL A 683 -6.24 45.00 -33.52
CA VAL A 683 -7.28 46.02 -33.59
C VAL A 683 -7.20 46.93 -32.35
N ASP A 684 -7.10 48.23 -32.62
CA ASP A 684 -6.88 49.35 -31.70
C ASP A 684 -7.71 49.34 -30.40
N GLY A 685 -7.10 49.87 -29.32
CA GLY A 685 -7.53 49.71 -27.93
C GLY A 685 -7.40 50.96 -27.03
N GLY A 686 -7.20 52.16 -27.58
CA GLY A 686 -7.53 53.44 -26.89
C GLY A 686 -6.64 53.91 -25.72
N SER A 687 -6.01 55.08 -25.89
CA SER A 687 -5.11 55.69 -24.90
C SER A 687 -5.82 56.58 -23.86
N SER A 688 -5.21 56.69 -22.68
CA SER A 688 -5.41 57.78 -21.71
C SER A 688 -4.24 57.78 -20.71
N SER A 689 -3.46 58.82 -20.44
CA SER A 689 -3.09 60.09 -21.10
C SER A 689 -2.19 60.79 -20.07
N GLY A 690 -1.02 61.32 -20.46
CA GLY A 690 -0.08 61.93 -19.50
C GLY A 690 1.13 62.58 -20.18
N GLU A 691 1.04 63.89 -20.38
CA GLU A 691 2.07 64.82 -20.92
C GLU A 691 3.23 65.01 -19.90
N GLU A 692 4.45 65.52 -20.19
CA GLU A 692 5.25 65.86 -21.39
C GLU A 692 6.75 65.83 -20.95
N THR A 693 7.84 66.00 -21.70
CA THR A 693 8.23 66.42 -23.09
C THR A 693 9.30 65.43 -23.62
N GLY A 694 9.85 65.46 -24.85
CA GLY A 694 9.71 66.39 -25.99
C GLY A 694 11.06 66.93 -26.49
N GLY A 695 11.72 66.28 -27.47
CA GLY A 695 13.04 66.73 -28.00
C GLY A 695 13.60 65.93 -29.20
N ASN A 696 13.45 66.51 -30.40
CA ASN A 696 13.94 66.11 -31.73
C ASN A 696 15.18 65.19 -31.88
N GLY A 697 15.17 64.34 -32.93
CA GLY A 697 16.28 64.36 -33.89
C GLY A 697 16.69 63.06 -34.60
N ALA A 698 16.48 63.03 -35.93
CA ALA A 698 17.17 62.22 -36.95
C ALA A 698 17.07 60.68 -36.90
N ALA A 699 16.95 60.07 -38.09
CA ALA A 699 16.99 58.62 -38.30
C ALA A 699 18.31 58.20 -38.95
N SER A 700 18.85 57.03 -38.55
CA SER A 700 19.68 56.19 -39.43
C SER A 700 19.76 54.76 -38.87
N THR A 701 19.99 53.80 -39.78
CA THR A 701 19.99 52.36 -39.50
C THR A 701 21.27 51.90 -38.81
N SER A 702 21.15 51.13 -37.73
CA SER A 702 22.21 50.20 -37.30
C SER A 702 21.64 49.00 -36.54
N SER A 703 22.27 47.84 -36.75
CA SER A 703 22.05 46.62 -35.97
C SER A 703 22.82 46.69 -34.65
N ILE A 704 22.18 46.41 -33.52
CA ILE A 704 22.86 46.21 -32.22
C ILE A 704 22.18 45.10 -31.40
N SER A 705 22.97 44.45 -30.56
CA SER A 705 22.60 43.34 -29.70
C SER A 705 21.65 43.76 -28.58
N ASN A 706 20.71 42.86 -28.23
CA ASN A 706 19.99 42.92 -26.96
C ASN A 706 20.92 42.56 -25.81
N VAL A 707 21.72 43.54 -25.35
CA VAL A 707 22.41 43.49 -24.07
C VAL A 707 21.36 43.38 -22.98
N ARG A 708 21.22 42.20 -22.36
CA ARG A 708 20.39 42.03 -21.17
C ARG A 708 21.05 42.80 -20.03
N THR A 709 20.36 43.82 -19.51
CA THR A 709 20.75 44.46 -18.26
C THR A 709 20.56 43.48 -17.11
N GLU A 710 21.67 43.00 -16.56
CA GLU A 710 21.68 42.11 -15.41
C GLU A 710 21.18 42.86 -14.17
N LYS A 711 19.95 42.53 -13.77
CA LYS A 711 19.52 42.61 -12.37
C LYS A 711 19.22 41.20 -11.91
N GLU A 712 20.04 40.71 -10.99
CA GLU A 712 19.92 39.38 -10.42
C GLU A 712 18.56 39.21 -9.73
N GLN A 713 17.68 38.45 -10.35
CA GLN A 713 16.51 37.86 -9.70
C GLN A 713 16.70 36.36 -9.69
N GLY A 714 17.01 35.81 -8.52
CA GLY A 714 17.29 34.38 -8.34
C GLY A 714 16.16 33.52 -8.93
N ARG A 715 16.53 32.57 -9.80
CA ARG A 715 15.60 31.74 -10.58
C ARG A 715 14.54 31.11 -9.68
N ALA A 716 13.29 31.56 -9.83
CA ALA A 716 12.17 31.02 -9.07
C ALA A 716 11.93 29.54 -9.41
N PHE A 717 11.87 28.69 -8.37
CA PHE A 717 11.66 27.25 -8.50
C PHE A 717 10.34 26.94 -9.24
N GLY A 718 10.46 26.37 -10.44
CA GLY A 718 9.37 26.02 -11.34
C GLY A 718 8.89 24.57 -11.19
N ILE A 719 7.98 24.14 -12.08
CA ILE A 719 7.52 22.74 -12.10
C ILE A 719 8.66 21.79 -12.51
N ASP A 720 9.53 22.25 -13.40
CA ASP A 720 10.70 21.52 -13.89
C ASP A 720 11.86 21.42 -12.88
N ASP A 721 11.77 21.99 -11.69
CA ASP A 721 12.78 21.75 -10.65
C ASP A 721 12.43 20.53 -9.76
N ILE A 722 11.32 19.84 -10.04
CA ILE A 722 10.92 18.60 -9.36
C ILE A 722 11.48 17.38 -10.11
N LEU A 723 12.66 16.91 -9.70
CA LEU A 723 13.42 15.79 -10.31
C LEU A 723 12.61 14.52 -10.61
N LEU A 724 11.54 14.23 -9.84
CA LEU A 724 10.68 13.06 -10.09
C LEU A 724 10.02 13.09 -11.49
N LEU A 725 9.67 14.27 -11.98
CA LEU A 725 9.02 14.46 -13.27
C LEU A 725 9.94 14.12 -14.44
N TRP A 726 11.23 14.44 -14.30
CA TRP A 726 12.28 14.05 -15.24
C TRP A 726 12.44 12.53 -15.27
N LYS A 727 12.50 11.91 -14.08
CA LYS A 727 12.66 10.46 -13.95
C LYS A 727 11.55 9.69 -14.65
N ILE A 728 10.27 10.08 -14.49
CA ILE A 728 9.18 9.44 -15.26
C ILE A 728 9.26 9.76 -16.76
N THR A 729 9.59 11.00 -17.14
CA THR A 729 9.69 11.41 -18.56
C THR A 729 10.74 10.57 -19.31
N ARG A 730 11.92 10.36 -18.72
CA ARG A 730 13.00 9.54 -19.32
C ARG A 730 12.62 8.06 -19.53
N LEU A 731 11.67 7.50 -18.77
CA LEU A 731 11.26 6.08 -18.90
C LEU A 731 10.42 5.76 -20.15
N PHE A 732 9.92 6.78 -20.86
CA PHE A 732 9.05 6.59 -22.01
C PHE A 732 9.72 7.13 -23.28
N ASP A 733 9.51 6.45 -24.40
CA ASP A 733 10.19 6.69 -25.68
C ASP A 733 9.94 8.12 -26.16
N ASN A 734 8.67 8.43 -26.42
CA ASN A 734 8.16 9.78 -26.74
C ASN A 734 7.83 10.57 -25.46
N GLY A 735 8.56 10.35 -24.37
CA GLY A 735 8.20 10.83 -23.04
C GLY A 735 8.16 12.35 -22.92
N VAL A 736 9.11 13.03 -23.57
CA VAL A 736 9.24 14.49 -23.58
C VAL A 736 8.07 15.10 -24.36
N GLU A 737 7.83 14.63 -25.58
CA GLU A 737 6.75 15.09 -26.46
C GLU A 737 5.37 14.87 -25.85
N CYS A 738 5.16 13.71 -25.21
CA CYS A 738 3.91 13.42 -24.49
C CYS A 738 3.73 14.36 -23.28
N ARG A 739 4.81 14.79 -22.62
CA ARG A 739 4.77 15.77 -21.53
C ARG A 739 4.54 17.19 -22.05
N GLU A 740 5.14 17.59 -23.17
CA GLU A 740 4.92 18.90 -23.79
C GLU A 740 3.48 19.05 -24.31
N ALA A 741 2.95 18.03 -24.99
CA ALA A 741 1.55 17.99 -25.41
C ALA A 741 0.57 18.01 -24.22
N LEU A 742 0.89 17.30 -23.14
CA LEU A 742 0.14 17.37 -21.88
C LEU A 742 0.15 18.77 -21.28
N ASP A 743 1.31 19.41 -21.19
CA ASP A 743 1.46 20.72 -20.55
C ASP A 743 0.69 21.80 -21.30
N ALA A 744 0.75 21.79 -22.64
CA ALA A 744 -0.05 22.67 -23.49
C ALA A 744 -1.57 22.37 -23.42
N VAL A 745 -1.99 21.11 -23.27
CA VAL A 745 -3.40 20.76 -22.99
C VAL A 745 -3.85 21.23 -21.60
N ILE A 746 -3.00 21.12 -20.57
CA ILE A 746 -3.27 21.66 -19.23
C ILE A 746 -3.44 23.19 -19.29
N ASP A 747 -2.64 23.87 -20.10
CA ASP A 747 -2.70 25.32 -20.26
C ASP A 747 -3.97 25.75 -21.03
N ARG A 748 -4.37 25.04 -22.09
CA ARG A 748 -5.69 25.24 -22.74
C ARG A 748 -6.87 24.97 -21.79
N CYS A 749 -6.73 24.04 -20.83
CA CYS A 749 -7.75 23.74 -19.82
C CYS A 749 -7.66 24.62 -18.55
N SER A 750 -6.76 25.61 -18.51
CA SER A 750 -6.34 26.27 -17.26
C SER A 750 -7.34 27.25 -16.65
N ALA A 751 -8.39 27.66 -17.38
CA ALA A 751 -9.30 28.78 -17.08
C ALA A 751 -9.95 28.83 -15.67
N LEU A 752 -9.94 27.72 -14.91
CA LEU A 752 -10.29 27.70 -13.48
C LEU A 752 -9.20 27.15 -12.56
N GLN A 753 -8.30 26.30 -13.06
CA GLN A 753 -7.24 25.68 -12.29
C GLN A 753 -6.20 25.05 -13.23
N ASN A 754 -5.02 25.67 -13.36
CA ASN A 754 -3.87 24.99 -13.92
C ASN A 754 -3.33 23.94 -12.93
N ILE A 755 -3.12 22.69 -13.37
CA ILE A 755 -2.67 21.58 -12.51
C ILE A 755 -1.22 21.78 -12.06
N ARG A 756 -0.34 22.30 -12.94
CA ARG A 756 1.08 22.52 -12.66
C ARG A 756 1.27 23.67 -11.67
N GLN A 757 0.54 24.78 -11.87
CA GLN A 757 0.57 25.92 -10.94
C GLN A 757 0.06 25.55 -9.53
N ALA A 758 -0.92 24.66 -9.41
CA ALA A 758 -1.43 24.21 -8.12
C ALA A 758 -0.33 23.54 -7.25
N VAL A 759 0.54 22.72 -7.87
CA VAL A 759 1.69 22.10 -7.18
C VAL A 759 2.60 23.19 -6.59
N LEU A 760 2.92 24.22 -7.38
CA LEU A 760 3.80 25.33 -6.96
C LEU A 760 3.14 26.24 -5.90
N GLN A 761 1.82 26.46 -5.97
CA GLN A 761 1.07 27.18 -4.94
C GLN A 761 1.11 26.45 -3.59
N TYR A 762 0.81 25.15 -3.56
CA TYR A 762 0.90 24.37 -2.32
C TYR A 762 2.34 24.23 -1.80
N ARG A 763 3.34 24.17 -2.70
CA ARG A 763 4.76 24.26 -2.33
C ARG A 763 5.10 25.56 -1.61
N LYS A 764 4.62 26.71 -2.14
CA LYS A 764 4.84 28.03 -1.54
C LYS A 764 4.28 28.10 -0.12
N VAL A 765 3.09 27.55 0.14
CA VAL A 765 2.48 27.51 1.47
C VAL A 765 3.22 26.55 2.42
N PHE A 766 3.66 25.37 1.95
CA PHE A 766 4.42 24.43 2.78
C PHE A 766 5.77 25.01 3.27
N ASN A 767 6.44 25.82 2.43
CA ASN A 767 7.73 26.42 2.74
C ASN A 767 7.66 27.76 3.50
N GLN A 768 6.46 28.28 3.80
CA GLN A 768 6.30 29.45 4.67
C GLN A 768 6.64 29.07 6.13
N GLN A 769 7.79 29.50 6.62
CA GLN A 769 8.25 29.22 8.00
C GLN A 769 7.28 29.74 9.07
N HIS A 770 6.61 30.88 8.81
CA HIS A 770 5.62 31.49 9.70
C HIS A 770 4.22 30.84 9.65
N ALA A 771 3.99 29.85 8.78
CA ALA A 771 2.68 29.18 8.68
C ALA A 771 2.54 28.08 9.75
N GLU A 772 1.36 28.00 10.37
CA GLU A 772 1.04 27.00 11.40
C GLU A 772 1.39 25.56 10.93
N PRO A 773 2.00 24.70 11.78
CA PRO A 773 2.34 23.32 11.41
C PRO A 773 1.17 22.53 10.81
N ARG A 774 -0.07 22.77 11.25
CA ARG A 774 -1.29 22.16 10.68
C ARG A 774 -1.53 22.62 9.24
N VAL A 775 -1.44 23.92 8.97
CA VAL A 775 -1.57 24.50 7.62
C VAL A 775 -0.49 23.97 6.69
N ARG A 776 0.77 23.94 7.14
CA ARG A 776 1.89 23.36 6.36
C ARG A 776 1.66 21.89 6.02
N ARG A 777 1.18 21.08 6.98
CA ARG A 777 0.83 19.66 6.77
C ARG A 777 -0.34 19.47 5.78
N VAL A 778 -1.36 20.32 5.84
CA VAL A 778 -2.48 20.31 4.87
C VAL A 778 -2.01 20.72 3.47
N ALA A 779 -1.16 21.74 3.37
CA ALA A 779 -0.58 22.19 2.10
C ALA A 779 0.28 21.09 1.45
N LEU A 780 1.16 20.44 2.22
CA LEU A 780 1.98 19.31 1.75
C LEU A 780 1.12 18.17 1.19
N ASN A 781 0.08 17.77 1.93
CA ASN A 781 -0.84 16.72 1.51
C ASN A 781 -1.62 17.08 0.23
N ARG A 782 -2.04 18.34 0.07
CA ARG A 782 -2.71 18.79 -1.17
C ARG A 782 -1.75 18.89 -2.35
N GLY A 783 -0.53 19.40 -2.13
CA GLY A 783 0.52 19.46 -3.14
C GLY A 783 0.86 18.06 -3.68
N ALA A 784 0.99 17.07 -2.81
CA ALA A 784 1.26 15.68 -3.18
C ALA A 784 0.17 15.07 -4.08
N GLU A 785 -1.12 15.35 -3.83
CA GLU A 785 -2.21 14.85 -4.67
C GLU A 785 -2.27 15.54 -6.05
N TYR A 786 -1.94 16.84 -6.13
CA TYR A 786 -1.77 17.53 -7.41
C TYR A 786 -0.55 17.01 -8.18
N LEU A 787 0.55 16.70 -7.50
CA LEU A 787 1.76 16.11 -8.10
C LEU A 787 1.50 14.69 -8.60
N GLU A 788 0.78 13.84 -7.84
CA GLU A 788 0.36 12.52 -8.32
C GLU A 788 -0.60 12.61 -9.51
N ARG A 789 -1.51 13.60 -9.53
CA ARG A 789 -2.40 13.82 -10.68
C ARG A 789 -1.62 14.15 -11.94
N TYR A 790 -0.65 15.06 -11.85
CA TYR A 790 0.21 15.41 -12.98
C TYR A 790 1.11 14.24 -13.42
N PHE A 791 1.73 13.53 -12.48
CA PHE A 791 2.51 12.31 -12.72
C PHE A 791 1.70 11.23 -13.46
N ARG A 792 0.45 10.99 -13.07
CA ARG A 792 -0.46 10.05 -13.74
C ARG A 792 -0.86 10.50 -15.14
N LEU A 793 -1.03 11.81 -15.35
CA LEU A 793 -1.32 12.37 -16.66
C LEU A 793 -0.12 12.21 -17.62
N ILE A 794 1.13 12.36 -17.15
CA ILE A 794 2.34 12.04 -17.95
C ILE A 794 2.32 10.56 -18.35
N ALA A 795 2.07 9.64 -17.40
CA ALA A 795 1.95 8.21 -17.69
C ALA A 795 0.82 7.89 -18.68
N PHE A 796 -0.32 8.59 -18.60
CA PHE A 796 -1.45 8.39 -19.50
C PHE A 796 -1.18 8.94 -20.91
N ALA A 797 -0.53 10.10 -21.03
CA ALA A 797 -0.10 10.63 -22.34
C ALA A 797 0.91 9.67 -23.02
N ALA A 798 1.88 9.14 -22.27
CA ALA A 798 2.83 8.15 -22.78
C ALA A 798 2.15 6.82 -23.18
N TYR A 799 1.14 6.35 -22.42
CA TYR A 799 0.30 5.22 -22.80
C TYR A 799 -0.43 5.46 -24.12
N LEU A 800 -1.10 6.59 -24.25
CA LEU A 800 -1.81 6.96 -25.48
C LEU A 800 -0.86 7.14 -26.67
N GLY A 801 0.38 7.58 -26.44
CA GLY A 801 1.44 7.63 -27.45
C GLY A 801 2.07 6.28 -27.81
N SER A 802 1.64 5.17 -27.18
CA SER A 802 2.20 3.82 -27.36
C SER A 802 1.23 2.87 -28.05
N GLU A 803 1.76 1.73 -28.53
CA GLU A 803 1.01 0.72 -29.28
C GLU A 803 -0.08 0.01 -28.47
N ALA A 804 -0.06 0.17 -27.14
CA ALA A 804 -1.08 -0.37 -26.24
C ALA A 804 -2.48 0.17 -26.50
N PHE A 805 -2.58 1.42 -27.01
CA PHE A 805 -3.85 2.07 -27.30
C PHE A 805 -4.29 1.96 -28.76
N ASP A 806 -3.40 1.57 -29.69
CA ASP A 806 -3.65 1.63 -31.14
C ASP A 806 -4.97 0.94 -31.55
N GLY A 807 -5.26 -0.24 -30.98
CA GLY A 807 -6.48 -0.99 -31.29
C GLY A 807 -7.79 -0.33 -30.83
N PHE A 808 -7.74 0.63 -29.90
CA PHE A 808 -8.91 1.47 -29.57
C PHE A 808 -9.17 2.55 -30.64
N CYS A 809 -8.13 2.97 -31.38
CA CYS A 809 -8.25 3.81 -32.57
C CYS A 809 -8.51 3.00 -33.87
N GLY A 810 -8.71 1.67 -33.78
CA GLY A 810 -8.84 0.80 -34.96
C GLY A 810 -7.52 0.57 -35.71
N GLN A 811 -6.37 0.84 -35.08
CA GLN A 811 -5.03 0.69 -35.65
C GLN A 811 -4.38 -0.55 -35.04
N GLY A 812 -4.00 -1.55 -35.84
CA GLY A 812 -3.42 -2.80 -35.32
C GLY A 812 -4.34 -3.58 -34.36
N GLU A 813 -3.75 -4.56 -33.66
CA GLU A 813 -4.52 -5.59 -32.91
C GLU A 813 -4.60 -5.35 -31.39
N SER A 814 -3.70 -4.54 -30.83
CA SER A 814 -3.54 -4.38 -29.38
C SER A 814 -4.60 -3.47 -28.75
N LYS A 815 -5.45 -4.05 -27.89
CA LYS A 815 -6.46 -3.34 -27.06
C LYS A 815 -6.14 -3.46 -25.57
N MET A 816 -4.94 -3.05 -25.17
CA MET A 816 -4.49 -3.12 -23.77
C MET A 816 -4.94 -1.88 -23.01
N THR A 817 -5.66 -2.02 -21.90
CA THR A 817 -6.12 -0.87 -21.11
C THR A 817 -4.97 -0.19 -20.34
N PHE A 818 -5.15 1.08 -19.94
CA PHE A 818 -4.16 1.82 -19.15
C PHE A 818 -3.92 1.17 -17.79
N LYS A 819 -4.94 0.59 -17.15
CA LYS A 819 -4.77 -0.23 -15.94
C LYS A 819 -3.81 -1.39 -16.18
N SER A 820 -4.00 -2.18 -17.24
CA SER A 820 -3.14 -3.32 -17.55
C SER A 820 -1.73 -2.90 -17.98
N TRP A 821 -1.61 -1.84 -18.78
CA TRP A 821 -0.32 -1.26 -19.19
C TRP A 821 0.49 -0.76 -17.99
N LEU A 822 -0.15 -0.03 -17.06
CA LEU A 822 0.48 0.50 -15.85
C LEU A 822 0.71 -0.56 -14.77
N GLN A 823 0.12 -1.76 -14.89
CA GLN A 823 0.47 -2.93 -14.07
C GLN A 823 1.76 -3.60 -14.55
N ARG A 824 2.05 -3.59 -15.85
CA ARG A 824 3.32 -4.08 -16.44
C ARG A 824 4.52 -3.15 -16.22
N ARG A 825 4.35 -2.10 -15.40
CA ARG A 825 5.35 -1.04 -15.13
C ARG A 825 5.55 -0.80 -13.62
N PRO A 826 6.15 -1.75 -12.87
CA PRO A 826 6.37 -1.62 -11.43
C PRO A 826 7.20 -0.37 -11.06
N GLU A 827 8.10 0.07 -11.92
CA GLU A 827 8.94 1.25 -11.76
C GLU A 827 8.10 2.56 -11.65
N VAL A 828 7.05 2.67 -12.48
CA VAL A 828 6.12 3.81 -12.44
C VAL A 828 5.22 3.72 -11.19
N GLN A 829 4.84 2.50 -10.78
CA GLN A 829 4.07 2.29 -9.55
C GLN A 829 4.87 2.65 -8.29
N ALA A 830 6.16 2.31 -8.23
CA ALA A 830 7.05 2.62 -7.12
C ALA A 830 7.34 4.13 -7.02
N MET A 831 7.60 4.80 -8.15
CA MET A 831 7.71 6.27 -8.17
C MET A 831 6.43 6.96 -7.67
N LYS A 832 5.24 6.50 -8.11
CA LYS A 832 3.94 6.98 -7.59
C LYS A 832 3.81 6.78 -6.07
N TRP A 833 4.28 5.66 -5.53
CA TRP A 833 4.26 5.42 -4.08
C TRP A 833 5.20 6.37 -3.32
N SER A 834 6.35 6.73 -3.90
CA SER A 834 7.29 7.67 -3.27
C SER A 834 6.67 9.05 -2.97
N ILE A 835 5.80 9.55 -3.87
CA ILE A 835 5.01 10.80 -3.68
C ILE A 835 4.20 10.76 -2.39
N ARG A 836 3.62 9.59 -2.06
CA ARG A 836 2.77 9.41 -0.88
C ARG A 836 3.53 9.10 0.40
N LEU A 837 4.66 8.38 0.30
CA LEU A 837 5.45 7.96 1.46
C LEU A 837 6.35 9.06 2.00
N ARG A 838 6.98 9.86 1.13
CA ARG A 838 7.89 10.96 1.54
C ARG A 838 7.64 12.24 0.73
N PRO A 839 6.41 12.80 0.74
CA PRO A 839 6.05 13.97 -0.05
C PRO A 839 7.01 15.15 0.17
N GLY A 840 7.47 15.37 1.41
CA GLY A 840 8.37 16.48 1.77
C GLY A 840 9.57 16.64 0.82
N ARG A 841 10.18 15.53 0.38
CA ARG A 841 11.36 15.50 -0.51
C ARG A 841 11.12 16.11 -1.91
N PHE A 842 9.88 16.35 -2.31
CA PHE A 842 9.52 17.01 -3.58
C PHE A 842 9.09 18.47 -3.39
N PHE A 843 8.92 18.92 -2.13
CA PHE A 843 8.42 20.24 -1.78
C PHE A 843 9.43 21.11 -1.03
N THR A 844 10.41 20.52 -0.33
CA THR A 844 11.53 21.26 0.26
C THR A 844 12.42 21.94 -0.79
N VAL A 845 13.30 22.82 -0.32
CA VAL A 845 14.43 23.38 -1.08
C VAL A 845 15.67 22.62 -0.61
N PRO A 846 16.44 21.94 -1.47
CA PRO A 846 17.77 21.46 -1.12
C PRO A 846 18.63 22.65 -0.66
N GLU A 847 19.27 22.54 0.50
CA GLU A 847 19.95 23.68 1.15
C GLU A 847 21.07 24.28 0.27
N GLU A 848 21.64 23.43 -0.58
CA GLU A 848 22.59 23.76 -1.66
C GLU A 848 22.09 24.93 -2.56
N LEU A 849 20.78 25.02 -2.84
CA LEU A 849 20.18 26.07 -3.69
C LEU A 849 20.08 27.46 -3.01
N ARG A 850 20.67 27.64 -1.82
CA ARG A 850 20.83 28.96 -1.19
C ARG A 850 22.24 29.55 -1.34
N ALA A 851 23.23 28.75 -1.73
CA ALA A 851 24.60 29.22 -1.88
C ALA A 851 24.79 29.90 -3.25
N PRO A 852 25.22 31.18 -3.31
CA PRO A 852 25.74 31.75 -4.55
C PRO A 852 27.13 31.14 -4.81
N HIS A 853 27.21 30.17 -5.72
CA HIS A 853 28.49 29.71 -6.23
C HIS A 853 29.03 30.71 -7.25
N GLU A 854 29.80 31.69 -6.76
CA GLU A 854 30.72 32.45 -7.61
C GLU A 854 31.66 31.47 -8.33
N SER A 855 31.51 31.36 -9.64
CA SER A 855 32.28 30.45 -10.49
C SER A 855 32.97 31.25 -11.58
N GLN A 856 34.20 30.83 -11.93
CA GLN A 856 35.05 31.62 -12.83
C GLN A 856 34.57 31.46 -14.28
N HIS A 857 34.99 32.37 -15.17
CA HIS A 857 34.43 32.54 -16.52
C HIS A 857 34.37 31.27 -17.41
N GLY A 858 35.12 30.21 -17.10
CA GLY A 858 35.02 28.91 -17.79
C GLY A 858 33.78 28.09 -17.41
N ASP A 859 33.35 28.14 -16.15
CA ASP A 859 32.25 27.31 -15.65
C ASP A 859 30.91 27.76 -16.22
N ALA A 860 30.67 29.07 -16.34
CA ALA A 860 29.44 29.63 -16.91
C ALA A 860 29.14 29.11 -18.33
N VAL A 861 30.19 28.87 -19.15
CA VAL A 861 30.05 28.29 -20.50
C VAL A 861 29.67 26.81 -20.43
N MET A 862 30.32 26.04 -19.56
CA MET A 862 30.00 24.63 -19.35
C MET A 862 28.59 24.45 -18.79
N GLU A 863 28.20 25.28 -17.83
CA GLU A 863 26.87 25.29 -17.23
C GLU A 863 25.78 25.69 -18.24
N ALA A 864 26.05 26.67 -19.10
CA ALA A 864 25.13 27.07 -20.18
C ALA A 864 24.89 25.93 -21.19
N ILE A 865 25.92 25.15 -21.52
CA ILE A 865 25.82 23.99 -22.43
C ILE A 865 25.03 22.86 -21.78
N VAL A 866 25.28 22.55 -20.50
CA VAL A 866 24.47 21.59 -19.73
C VAL A 866 23.01 22.06 -19.59
N LYS A 867 22.75 23.37 -19.49
CA LYS A 867 21.40 23.96 -19.52
C LYS A 867 20.73 23.94 -20.90
N ALA A 868 21.49 23.81 -21.99
CA ALA A 868 20.99 23.80 -23.37
C ALA A 868 20.61 22.39 -23.89
N ARG A 869 21.21 21.33 -23.35
CA ARG A 869 20.97 19.91 -23.70
C ARG A 869 19.49 19.56 -23.88
N ASN A 870 19.13 18.90 -24.98
CA ASN A 870 17.75 18.57 -25.34
C ASN A 870 17.52 17.08 -25.62
N GLY A 871 18.43 16.19 -25.19
CA GLY A 871 18.29 14.75 -25.33
C GLY A 871 17.13 14.17 -24.52
N SER A 872 16.63 13.01 -24.95
CA SER A 872 15.49 12.30 -24.35
C SER A 872 15.81 11.69 -22.98
N VAL A 873 17.07 11.36 -22.75
CA VAL A 873 17.68 10.91 -21.49
C VAL A 873 18.70 11.95 -21.01
N LEU A 874 19.60 12.40 -21.90
CA LEU A 874 20.59 13.46 -21.66
C LEU A 874 19.98 14.86 -21.89
N GLY A 875 19.01 15.21 -21.06
CA GLY A 875 18.31 16.49 -21.10
C GLY A 875 19.05 17.64 -20.38
N LYS A 876 18.38 18.80 -20.31
CA LYS A 876 18.85 19.99 -19.59
C LYS A 876 19.25 19.65 -18.15
N GLY A 877 20.35 20.20 -17.66
CA GLY A 877 20.86 19.91 -16.31
C GLY A 877 21.52 18.53 -16.14
N SER A 878 21.49 17.66 -17.16
CA SER A 878 22.05 16.31 -17.07
C SER A 878 23.54 16.30 -17.44
N ILE A 879 24.34 15.55 -16.69
CA ILE A 879 25.79 15.40 -16.92
C ILE A 879 26.17 13.92 -17.09
N LEU A 880 27.21 13.69 -17.90
CA LEU A 880 27.94 12.43 -17.93
C LEU A 880 29.20 12.57 -17.09
N LYS A 881 29.35 11.73 -16.08
CA LYS A 881 30.44 11.74 -15.12
C LYS A 881 31.21 10.43 -15.17
N MET A 882 32.54 10.47 -15.14
CA MET A 882 33.39 9.28 -15.12
C MET A 882 33.10 8.41 -13.88
N TYR A 883 33.10 7.08 -14.05
CA TYR A 883 32.83 6.13 -12.96
C TYR A 883 33.97 5.98 -11.94
N PHE A 884 35.18 6.44 -12.29
CA PHE A 884 36.35 6.45 -11.42
C PHE A 884 36.41 7.75 -10.62
N PHE A 885 36.75 7.64 -9.33
CA PHE A 885 36.82 8.77 -8.40
C PHE A 885 37.91 8.57 -7.34
N PRO A 886 38.48 9.66 -6.79
CA PRO A 886 39.47 9.58 -5.71
C PRO A 886 38.95 8.80 -4.50
N GLY A 887 39.77 7.90 -3.94
CA GLY A 887 39.39 7.09 -2.79
C GLY A 887 38.49 5.88 -3.09
N GLN A 888 38.18 5.60 -4.36
CA GLN A 888 37.58 4.31 -4.76
C GLN A 888 38.51 3.16 -4.37
N ARG A 889 38.00 2.18 -3.61
CA ARG A 889 38.81 1.07 -3.11
C ARG A 889 39.35 0.20 -4.25
N THR A 890 40.67 0.05 -4.31
CA THR A 890 41.34 -1.01 -5.10
C THR A 890 41.24 -2.35 -4.39
N SER A 891 41.40 -3.47 -5.11
CA SER A 891 41.42 -4.81 -4.49
C SER A 891 42.69 -5.02 -3.66
N SER A 892 42.56 -5.70 -2.52
CA SER A 892 43.69 -6.12 -1.69
C SER A 892 44.33 -7.45 -2.14
N HIS A 893 43.68 -8.21 -3.03
CA HIS A 893 44.11 -9.59 -3.35
C HIS A 893 44.11 -9.94 -4.85
N ILE A 894 43.17 -9.40 -5.65
CA ILE A 894 43.07 -9.69 -7.09
C ILE A 894 43.21 -8.38 -7.86
N GLN A 895 44.41 -8.13 -8.41
CA GLN A 895 44.69 -6.91 -9.19
C GLN A 895 44.35 -7.14 -10.66
N ILE A 896 43.36 -6.41 -11.16
CA ILE A 896 42.95 -6.36 -12.56
C ILE A 896 42.98 -4.90 -13.03
N HIS A 897 43.74 -4.59 -14.08
CA HIS A 897 43.93 -3.21 -14.52
C HIS A 897 42.65 -2.64 -15.13
N GLY A 898 42.11 -1.59 -14.49
CA GLY A 898 40.86 -0.95 -14.91
C GLY A 898 39.58 -1.62 -14.40
N ALA A 899 39.66 -2.60 -13.50
CA ALA A 899 38.53 -3.14 -12.75
C ALA A 899 38.76 -2.99 -11.22
N PRO A 900 38.21 -1.95 -10.57
CA PRO A 900 38.38 -1.75 -9.13
C PRO A 900 37.62 -2.78 -8.29
N HIS A 901 38.03 -2.94 -7.04
CA HIS A 901 37.37 -3.77 -6.02
C HIS A 901 36.95 -5.18 -6.49
N VAL A 902 37.83 -5.89 -7.19
CA VAL A 902 37.64 -7.32 -7.49
C VAL A 902 37.74 -8.13 -6.20
N TYR A 903 36.74 -8.97 -5.94
CA TYR A 903 36.65 -9.88 -4.80
C TYR A 903 36.06 -11.24 -5.21
N GLU A 904 36.48 -12.30 -4.52
CA GLU A 904 36.10 -13.70 -4.69
C GLU A 904 35.52 -14.22 -3.37
N VAL A 905 34.43 -14.99 -3.42
CA VAL A 905 33.83 -15.61 -2.24
C VAL A 905 34.53 -16.94 -1.95
N ASP A 906 35.13 -17.08 -0.77
CA ASP A 906 35.85 -18.30 -0.39
C ASP A 906 34.98 -19.57 -0.53
N GLY A 907 35.52 -20.55 -1.25
CA GLY A 907 34.88 -21.83 -1.56
C GLY A 907 33.72 -21.78 -2.56
N TYR A 908 33.52 -20.68 -3.31
CA TYR A 908 32.51 -20.59 -4.38
C TYR A 908 33.07 -19.90 -5.63
N PRO A 909 32.67 -20.30 -6.86
CA PRO A 909 33.05 -19.63 -8.10
C PRO A 909 32.23 -18.34 -8.32
N VAL A 910 32.22 -17.46 -7.32
CA VAL A 910 31.38 -16.26 -7.24
C VAL A 910 32.26 -15.05 -6.95
N TYR A 911 32.20 -14.08 -7.86
CA TYR A 911 33.06 -12.91 -7.90
C TYR A 911 32.23 -11.62 -7.94
N SER A 912 32.81 -10.52 -7.48
CA SER A 912 32.28 -9.18 -7.69
C SER A 912 33.35 -8.20 -8.10
N MET A 913 33.00 -7.19 -8.89
CA MET A 913 33.85 -6.04 -9.20
C MET A 913 33.06 -4.72 -9.20
N ALA A 914 33.78 -3.60 -9.06
CA ALA A 914 33.26 -2.30 -9.45
C ALA A 914 33.14 -2.20 -10.98
N THR A 915 32.40 -1.20 -11.47
CA THR A 915 32.32 -0.86 -12.90
C THR A 915 33.72 -0.81 -13.55
N PRO A 916 34.04 -1.71 -14.52
CA PRO A 916 35.36 -1.76 -15.15
C PRO A 916 35.42 -0.91 -16.42
N THR A 917 36.62 -0.62 -16.92
CA THR A 917 36.85 -0.26 -18.34
C THR A 917 36.60 -1.46 -19.26
N ILE A 918 36.50 -1.23 -20.58
CA ILE A 918 36.45 -2.35 -21.54
C ILE A 918 37.70 -3.25 -21.42
N THR A 919 38.88 -2.66 -21.19
CA THR A 919 40.13 -3.40 -20.96
C THR A 919 40.08 -4.22 -19.67
N GLY A 920 39.62 -3.64 -18.56
CA GLY A 920 39.48 -4.36 -17.28
C GLY A 920 38.44 -5.48 -17.35
N ALA A 921 37.38 -5.33 -18.16
CA ALA A 921 36.44 -6.41 -18.44
C ALA A 921 37.10 -7.55 -19.24
N LYS A 922 37.92 -7.24 -20.27
CA LYS A 922 38.69 -8.25 -21.03
C LYS A 922 39.67 -9.01 -20.15
N GLU A 923 40.34 -8.31 -19.24
CA GLU A 923 41.34 -8.87 -18.32
C GLU A 923 40.66 -9.75 -17.24
N MET A 924 39.57 -9.29 -16.63
CA MET A 924 38.79 -10.09 -15.67
C MET A 924 38.21 -11.36 -16.32
N LEU A 925 37.69 -11.27 -17.55
CA LEU A 925 37.16 -12.44 -18.25
C LEU A 925 38.25 -13.42 -18.71
N ALA A 926 39.46 -12.94 -19.01
CA ALA A 926 40.61 -13.79 -19.26
C ALA A 926 41.08 -14.50 -17.97
N TYR A 927 41.13 -13.78 -16.85
CA TYR A 927 41.42 -14.33 -15.52
C TYR A 927 40.43 -15.44 -15.11
N LEU A 928 39.13 -15.26 -15.41
CA LEU A 928 38.09 -16.28 -15.18
C LEU A 928 38.04 -17.41 -16.22
N GLY A 929 39.06 -17.57 -17.08
CA GLY A 929 39.14 -18.69 -18.04
C GLY A 929 38.09 -18.66 -19.16
N ALA A 930 37.47 -17.50 -19.44
CA ALA A 930 36.40 -17.38 -20.42
C ALA A 930 36.87 -17.39 -21.89
N LYS A 931 38.19 -17.38 -22.14
CA LYS A 931 38.80 -17.35 -23.47
C LYS A 931 39.93 -18.39 -23.57
N PRO A 932 40.09 -19.13 -24.68
CA PRO A 932 41.16 -20.11 -24.84
C PRO A 932 42.56 -19.51 -24.69
N ILE A 933 43.45 -20.29 -24.07
CA ILE A 933 44.90 -20.07 -24.04
C ILE A 933 45.59 -20.88 -25.16
N ALA A 934 44.97 -21.99 -25.58
CA ALA A 934 45.40 -22.82 -26.71
C ALA A 934 44.19 -23.51 -27.37
N GLU A 935 44.35 -23.97 -28.62
CA GLU A 935 43.33 -24.80 -29.28
C GLU A 935 43.13 -26.12 -28.51
N GLY A 936 41.89 -26.37 -28.07
CA GLY A 936 41.51 -27.57 -27.32
C GLY A 936 41.34 -27.42 -25.81
N SER A 937 41.63 -26.25 -25.20
CA SER A 937 41.34 -26.02 -23.77
C SER A 937 39.83 -25.80 -23.54
N PHE A 938 39.22 -26.43 -22.53
CA PHE A 938 37.85 -26.13 -22.09
C PHE A 938 37.67 -24.63 -21.77
N HIS A 939 36.54 -24.03 -22.15
CA HIS A 939 36.24 -22.61 -21.90
C HIS A 939 35.26 -22.47 -20.73
N GLN A 940 35.64 -21.74 -19.69
CA GLN A 940 34.79 -21.56 -18.52
C GLN A 940 33.72 -20.50 -18.81
N LYS A 941 32.45 -20.91 -18.82
CA LYS A 941 31.32 -20.01 -19.10
C LYS A 941 31.08 -19.09 -17.90
N VAL A 942 31.10 -17.77 -18.12
CA VAL A 942 30.89 -16.75 -17.08
C VAL A 942 29.50 -16.14 -17.21
N ILE A 943 28.70 -16.18 -16.14
CA ILE A 943 27.46 -15.40 -16.04
C ILE A 943 27.78 -14.04 -15.43
N LEU A 944 27.73 -12.99 -16.23
CA LEU A 944 27.99 -11.62 -15.80
C LEU A 944 26.67 -10.91 -15.49
N THR A 945 26.41 -10.66 -14.21
CA THR A 945 25.19 -10.01 -13.74
C THR A 945 25.51 -8.57 -13.32
N ASP A 946 25.01 -7.60 -14.07
CA ASP A 946 25.15 -6.18 -13.80
C ASP A 946 24.03 -5.70 -12.87
N LEU A 947 24.39 -5.19 -11.69
CA LEU A 947 23.46 -4.78 -10.63
C LEU A 947 23.12 -3.28 -10.64
N ARG A 948 23.55 -2.52 -11.66
CA ARG A 948 23.47 -1.04 -11.65
C ARG A 948 22.07 -0.53 -12.02
N GLU A 949 21.45 0.25 -11.11
CA GLU A 949 20.15 0.95 -11.29
C GLU A 949 20.21 2.20 -12.19
N GLU A 950 21.42 2.69 -12.45
CA GLU A 950 21.70 3.92 -13.19
C GLU A 950 22.10 3.63 -14.63
N ALA A 951 21.83 4.55 -15.55
CA ALA A 951 22.30 4.45 -16.93
C ALA A 951 23.82 4.68 -17.02
N VAL A 952 24.50 3.75 -17.68
CA VAL A 952 25.93 3.73 -17.95
C VAL A 952 26.17 3.76 -19.45
N VAL A 953 27.21 4.47 -19.88
CA VAL A 953 27.72 4.46 -21.25
C VAL A 953 29.23 4.36 -21.24
N TYR A 954 29.81 3.65 -22.20
CA TYR A 954 31.25 3.62 -22.44
C TYR A 954 31.59 4.61 -23.54
N ILE A 955 32.59 5.46 -23.29
CA ILE A 955 33.16 6.44 -24.23
C ILE A 955 34.67 6.25 -24.21
N ASN A 956 35.31 6.07 -25.36
CA ASN A 956 36.76 5.82 -25.49
C ASN A 956 37.21 4.66 -24.56
N GLY A 957 36.38 3.61 -24.46
CA GLY A 957 36.59 2.46 -23.57
C GLY A 957 36.40 2.69 -22.06
N THR A 958 36.09 3.92 -21.65
CA THR A 958 35.93 4.36 -20.26
C THR A 958 34.44 4.50 -19.89
N PRO A 959 34.00 3.97 -18.74
CA PRO A 959 32.62 4.08 -18.27
C PRO A 959 32.28 5.47 -17.71
N PHE A 960 31.15 6.01 -18.14
CA PHE A 960 30.50 7.22 -17.64
C PHE A 960 29.08 6.91 -17.17
N VAL A 961 28.63 7.65 -16.15
CA VAL A 961 27.32 7.52 -15.52
C VAL A 961 26.52 8.80 -15.68
N LEU A 962 25.20 8.66 -15.88
CA LEU A 962 24.27 9.78 -15.84
C LEU A 962 24.13 10.32 -14.40
N ARG A 963 24.26 11.63 -14.24
CA ARG A 963 24.01 12.40 -12.99
C ARG A 963 23.30 13.71 -13.33
N GLU A 964 22.77 14.39 -12.31
CA GLU A 964 22.25 15.75 -12.44
C GLU A 964 23.32 16.75 -12.00
N LEU A 965 23.44 17.90 -12.65
CA LEU A 965 24.47 18.92 -12.37
C LEU A 965 24.42 19.44 -10.92
N ASN A 966 23.22 19.63 -10.38
CA ASN A 966 23.02 20.08 -9.00
C ASN A 966 23.23 18.97 -7.95
N LYS A 967 23.39 17.71 -8.39
CA LYS A 967 23.61 16.53 -7.54
C LYS A 967 24.62 15.58 -8.20
N PRO A 968 25.88 16.02 -8.42
CA PRO A 968 26.81 15.31 -9.30
C PRO A 968 27.48 14.11 -8.61
N VAL A 969 27.37 13.98 -7.28
CA VAL A 969 27.85 12.82 -6.52
C VAL A 969 26.70 11.84 -6.18
N ASP A 970 25.47 12.34 -5.97
CA ASP A 970 24.32 11.49 -5.65
C ASP A 970 24.01 10.49 -6.78
N THR A 971 23.87 9.22 -6.42
CA THR A 971 23.42 8.16 -7.32
C THR A 971 21.99 8.43 -7.82
N LEU A 972 21.80 8.42 -9.15
CA LEU A 972 20.55 8.77 -9.82
C LEU A 972 19.51 7.62 -9.70
N LYS A 973 19.05 7.33 -8.48
CA LYS A 973 18.24 6.15 -8.15
C LYS A 973 16.85 6.14 -8.81
N HIS A 974 16.50 5.04 -9.48
CA HIS A 974 15.17 4.78 -10.04
C HIS A 974 14.52 3.63 -9.25
N VAL A 975 13.67 3.96 -8.29
CA VAL A 975 13.08 2.99 -7.36
C VAL A 975 12.26 1.95 -8.14
N GLY A 976 12.69 0.68 -8.10
CA GLY A 976 11.99 -0.44 -8.74
C GLY A 976 12.17 -0.53 -10.26
N ILE A 977 13.21 0.07 -10.84
CA ILE A 977 13.54 -0.09 -12.27
C ILE A 977 13.98 -1.52 -12.60
N THR A 978 13.60 -2.01 -13.78
CA THR A 978 13.95 -3.36 -14.28
C THR A 978 15.09 -3.29 -15.29
N GLY A 979 15.83 -4.39 -15.44
CA GLY A 979 17.00 -4.48 -16.34
C GLY A 979 16.75 -3.96 -17.76
N PRO A 980 15.75 -4.47 -18.49
CA PRO A 980 15.43 -4.01 -19.85
C PRO A 980 15.08 -2.52 -19.95
N VAL A 981 14.51 -1.93 -18.89
CA VAL A 981 14.20 -0.49 -18.86
C VAL A 981 15.46 0.34 -18.65
N VAL A 982 16.48 -0.18 -17.96
CA VAL A 982 17.80 0.46 -17.89
C VAL A 982 18.55 0.31 -19.21
N GLU A 983 18.59 -0.89 -19.80
CA GLU A 983 19.27 -1.14 -21.08
C GLU A 983 18.70 -0.28 -22.22
N HIS A 984 17.37 -0.08 -22.26
CA HIS A 984 16.71 0.82 -23.21
C HIS A 984 17.00 2.31 -22.94
N MET A 985 17.13 2.70 -21.67
CA MET A 985 17.57 4.05 -21.29
C MET A 985 19.04 4.29 -21.66
N GLU A 986 19.89 3.26 -21.61
CA GLU A 986 21.29 3.32 -22.04
C GLU A 986 21.43 3.41 -23.58
N ALA A 987 20.57 2.70 -24.33
CA ALA A 987 20.50 2.84 -25.80
C ALA A 987 20.12 4.28 -26.22
N ARG A 988 19.06 4.85 -25.63
CA ARG A 988 18.65 6.23 -25.90
C ARG A 988 19.67 7.27 -25.40
N LEU A 989 20.35 7.00 -24.30
CA LEU A 989 21.48 7.83 -23.85
C LEU A 989 22.62 7.86 -24.88
N LYS A 990 22.95 6.72 -25.50
CA LYS A 990 23.89 6.65 -26.62
C LYS A 990 23.41 7.46 -27.83
N GLU A 991 22.12 7.39 -28.18
CA GLU A 991 21.56 8.19 -29.28
C GLU A 991 21.65 9.70 -29.01
N ASP A 992 21.33 10.15 -27.79
CA ASP A 992 21.47 11.55 -27.38
C ASP A 992 22.94 12.03 -27.47
N ILE A 993 23.89 11.21 -27.00
CA ILE A 993 25.34 11.47 -27.08
C ILE A 993 25.77 11.64 -28.54
N LEU A 994 25.38 10.70 -29.40
CA LEU A 994 25.70 10.75 -30.83
C LEU A 994 25.04 11.95 -31.53
N SER A 995 23.90 12.43 -31.03
CA SER A 995 23.27 13.67 -31.50
C SER A 995 24.05 14.92 -31.06
N GLU A 996 24.43 15.03 -29.78
CA GLU A 996 25.23 16.15 -29.26
C GLU A 996 26.59 16.24 -29.98
N VAL A 997 27.28 15.10 -30.13
CA VAL A 997 28.58 14.98 -30.81
C VAL A 997 28.51 15.38 -32.30
N ARG A 998 27.40 15.08 -33.00
CA ARG A 998 27.19 15.54 -34.38
C ARG A 998 26.97 17.06 -34.46
N GLN A 999 26.25 17.63 -33.50
CA GLN A 999 25.95 19.07 -33.46
C GLN A 999 27.17 19.92 -33.05
N SER A 1000 28.03 19.39 -32.18
CA SER A 1000 29.20 20.09 -31.64
C SER A 1000 30.49 19.99 -32.48
N GLY A 1001 30.46 19.21 -33.56
CA GLY A 1001 31.64 18.94 -34.40
C GLY A 1001 32.64 18.00 -33.74
N GLY A 1002 32.16 16.92 -33.10
CA GLY A 1002 33.00 15.83 -32.58
C GLY A 1002 33.46 15.99 -31.12
N ARG A 1003 32.98 17.00 -30.38
CA ARG A 1003 33.43 17.31 -29.01
C ARG A 1003 32.30 17.31 -27.99
N MET A 1004 32.51 16.70 -26.83
CA MET A 1004 31.47 16.61 -25.79
C MET A 1004 31.99 17.06 -24.43
N LEU A 1005 31.10 17.64 -23.63
CA LEU A 1005 31.37 18.03 -22.25
C LEU A 1005 31.08 16.86 -21.29
N LEU A 1006 32.16 16.23 -20.82
CA LEU A 1006 32.19 15.15 -19.82
C LEU A 1006 32.65 15.70 -18.46
N HIS A 1007 32.48 14.92 -17.39
CA HIS A 1007 32.81 15.34 -16.03
C HIS A 1007 33.59 14.26 -15.28
N ARG A 1008 34.40 14.65 -14.27
CA ARG A 1008 35.13 13.72 -13.39
C ARG A 1008 35.26 14.28 -11.98
N GLU A 1009 35.51 13.42 -11.00
CA GLU A 1009 35.93 13.87 -9.65
C GLU A 1009 37.42 14.15 -9.61
N GLU A 1010 37.80 15.30 -9.05
CA GLU A 1010 39.18 15.60 -8.67
C GLU A 1010 39.24 15.95 -7.18
N TYR A 1011 40.21 15.38 -6.47
CA TYR A 1011 40.48 15.68 -5.07
C TYR A 1011 41.39 16.92 -4.98
N SER A 1012 40.93 17.96 -4.29
CA SER A 1012 41.71 19.17 -4.02
C SER A 1012 42.49 19.02 -2.71
N PRO A 1013 43.84 18.88 -2.74
CA PRO A 1013 44.63 18.76 -1.52
C PRO A 1013 44.61 20.04 -0.66
N ALA A 1014 44.29 21.20 -1.27
CA ALA A 1014 44.20 22.48 -0.59
C ALA A 1014 42.88 22.66 0.20
N LEU A 1015 41.82 21.94 -0.19
CA LEU A 1015 40.51 22.00 0.47
C LEU A 1015 40.14 20.74 1.25
N ASN A 1016 40.90 19.65 1.10
CA ASN A 1016 40.60 18.32 1.64
C ASN A 1016 39.19 17.83 1.23
N GLN A 1017 38.80 18.12 -0.02
CA GLN A 1017 37.47 17.86 -0.59
C GLN A 1017 37.60 17.42 -2.06
N CYS A 1018 36.72 16.53 -2.51
CA CYS A 1018 36.54 16.25 -3.93
C CYS A 1018 35.54 17.23 -4.54
N SER A 1019 35.86 17.77 -5.71
CA SER A 1019 34.93 18.52 -6.56
C SER A 1019 34.67 17.75 -7.86
N VAL A 1020 33.55 18.04 -8.52
CA VAL A 1020 33.25 17.50 -9.86
C VAL A 1020 33.52 18.59 -10.89
N ILE A 1021 34.51 18.37 -11.76
CA ILE A 1021 34.88 19.31 -12.82
C ILE A 1021 34.37 18.85 -14.18
N GLY A 1022 34.07 19.80 -15.06
CA GLY A 1022 33.80 19.56 -16.48
C GLY A 1022 35.09 19.59 -17.31
N TYR A 1023 35.14 18.79 -18.39
CA TYR A 1023 36.22 18.81 -19.37
C TYR A 1023 35.71 18.42 -20.77
N TRP A 1024 36.41 18.88 -21.80
CA TRP A 1024 36.09 18.60 -23.20
C TRP A 1024 36.83 17.36 -23.69
N GLU A 1025 36.11 16.43 -24.30
CA GLU A 1025 36.62 15.20 -24.89
C GLU A 1025 36.27 15.12 -26.38
N ASN A 1026 37.14 14.51 -27.20
CA ASN A 1026 36.80 14.19 -28.59
C ASN A 1026 36.16 12.79 -28.64
N ILE A 1027 35.02 12.66 -29.33
CA ILE A 1027 34.25 11.41 -29.38
C ILE A 1027 33.90 11.10 -30.84
N PHE A 1028 34.24 9.89 -31.30
CA PHE A 1028 33.77 9.37 -32.58
C PHE A 1028 32.59 8.39 -32.38
N VAL A 1029 31.88 8.07 -33.45
CA VAL A 1029 30.63 7.29 -33.38
C VAL A 1029 30.86 5.87 -32.84
N ASP A 1030 32.00 5.27 -33.20
CA ASP A 1030 32.34 3.88 -32.85
C ASP A 1030 32.84 3.73 -31.40
N ASP A 1031 33.22 4.83 -30.74
CA ASP A 1031 33.72 4.86 -29.36
C ASP A 1031 32.62 4.82 -28.30
N VAL A 1032 31.37 5.12 -28.68
CA VAL A 1032 30.21 5.19 -27.78
C VAL A 1032 29.48 3.86 -27.75
N LYS A 1033 29.50 3.16 -26.62
CA LYS A 1033 28.91 1.82 -26.46
C LYS A 1033 28.08 1.68 -25.18
N THR A 1034 26.93 1.03 -25.25
CA THR A 1034 26.18 0.61 -24.05
C THR A 1034 26.86 -0.58 -23.37
N PRO A 1035 26.62 -0.86 -22.08
CA PRO A 1035 27.08 -2.08 -21.43
C PRO A 1035 26.68 -3.35 -22.19
N ALA A 1036 25.45 -3.41 -22.72
CA ALA A 1036 24.98 -4.53 -23.52
C ALA A 1036 25.79 -4.70 -24.82
N GLU A 1037 26.10 -3.62 -25.53
CA GLU A 1037 26.98 -3.65 -26.73
C GLU A 1037 28.42 -4.05 -26.38
N VAL A 1038 28.96 -3.61 -25.24
CA VAL A 1038 30.29 -4.01 -24.77
C VAL A 1038 30.34 -5.51 -24.52
N TYR A 1039 29.40 -6.07 -23.75
CA TYR A 1039 29.41 -7.51 -23.47
C TYR A 1039 28.98 -8.38 -24.67
N ALA A 1040 28.18 -7.86 -25.60
CA ALA A 1040 27.93 -8.51 -26.89
C ALA A 1040 29.23 -8.60 -27.72
N ALA A 1041 29.93 -7.48 -27.93
CA ALA A 1041 31.19 -7.46 -28.66
C ALA A 1041 32.27 -8.34 -28.01
N LEU A 1042 32.30 -8.45 -26.68
CA LEU A 1042 33.20 -9.39 -25.98
C LEU A 1042 32.83 -10.85 -26.27
N LYS A 1043 31.54 -11.19 -26.33
CA LYS A 1043 31.11 -12.52 -26.73
C LYS A 1043 31.53 -12.85 -28.17
N ASP A 1044 31.39 -11.88 -29.09
CA ASP A 1044 31.79 -12.02 -30.49
C ASP A 1044 33.32 -12.07 -30.67
N GLU A 1045 34.10 -11.45 -29.76
CA GLU A 1045 35.55 -11.64 -29.63
C GLU A 1045 35.97 -13.03 -29.10
N GLY A 1046 35.01 -13.95 -28.89
CA GLY A 1046 35.27 -15.34 -28.48
C GLY A 1046 35.35 -15.56 -26.97
N TYR A 1047 34.84 -14.64 -26.14
CA TYR A 1047 34.69 -14.87 -24.71
C TYR A 1047 33.37 -15.62 -24.39
N ASN A 1048 33.44 -16.74 -23.69
CA ASN A 1048 32.29 -17.58 -23.33
C ASN A 1048 31.46 -16.94 -22.19
N ILE A 1049 30.62 -15.94 -22.51
CA ILE A 1049 29.87 -15.17 -21.51
C ILE A 1049 28.37 -15.06 -21.80
N ALA A 1050 27.60 -14.88 -20.73
CA ALA A 1050 26.21 -14.44 -20.77
C ALA A 1050 26.03 -13.21 -19.87
N HIS A 1051 25.64 -12.07 -20.45
CA HIS A 1051 25.32 -10.83 -19.74
C HIS A 1051 23.84 -10.79 -19.33
N ARG A 1052 23.55 -10.25 -18.13
CA ARG A 1052 22.19 -9.91 -17.67
C ARG A 1052 22.21 -8.65 -16.81
N ARG A 1053 21.24 -7.74 -16.99
CA ARG A 1053 21.04 -6.55 -16.13
C ARG A 1053 19.95 -6.80 -15.08
N ILE A 1054 20.29 -6.71 -13.79
CA ILE A 1054 19.38 -6.92 -12.64
C ILE A 1054 19.58 -5.81 -11.58
N PRO A 1055 18.93 -4.64 -11.73
CA PRO A 1055 19.15 -3.46 -10.90
C PRO A 1055 18.94 -3.66 -9.38
N LEU A 1056 19.99 -3.48 -8.56
CA LEU A 1056 19.98 -3.80 -7.13
C LEU A 1056 20.96 -2.93 -6.30
N THR A 1057 20.50 -1.78 -5.79
CA THR A 1057 21.27 -0.96 -4.82
C THR A 1057 21.06 -1.38 -3.35
N ARG A 1058 21.83 -0.77 -2.42
CA ARG A 1058 21.71 -0.96 -0.95
C ARG A 1058 20.53 -0.17 -0.38
N GLU A 1059 20.20 0.96 -1.00
CA GLU A 1059 19.19 1.93 -0.59
C GLU A 1059 17.80 1.64 -1.16
N ARG A 1060 17.72 0.86 -2.24
CA ARG A 1060 16.49 0.20 -2.70
C ARG A 1060 15.96 -0.75 -1.62
N GLU A 1061 14.65 -0.84 -1.53
CA GLU A 1061 13.92 -1.82 -0.72
C GLU A 1061 13.92 -3.17 -1.47
N ALA A 1062 14.51 -4.20 -0.87
CA ALA A 1062 14.59 -5.53 -1.47
C ALA A 1062 13.22 -6.22 -1.52
N LEU A 1063 12.96 -6.97 -2.58
CA LEU A 1063 11.73 -7.72 -2.83
C LEU A 1063 12.04 -9.22 -3.01
N ALA A 1064 11.03 -10.08 -2.85
CA ALA A 1064 11.17 -11.51 -3.15
C ALA A 1064 11.54 -11.75 -4.63
N SER A 1065 11.00 -10.94 -5.55
CA SER A 1065 11.30 -11.00 -6.98
C SER A 1065 12.76 -10.68 -7.33
N ASP A 1066 13.48 -9.98 -6.46
CA ASP A 1066 14.92 -9.75 -6.64
C ASP A 1066 15.71 -11.05 -6.38
N VAL A 1067 15.23 -11.89 -5.45
CA VAL A 1067 15.81 -13.21 -5.19
C VAL A 1067 15.55 -14.14 -6.38
N ASP A 1068 14.34 -14.14 -6.94
CA ASP A 1068 14.02 -14.91 -8.14
C ASP A 1068 14.90 -14.51 -9.33
N ALA A 1069 14.96 -13.22 -9.66
CA ALA A 1069 15.78 -12.71 -10.75
C ALA A 1069 17.26 -13.15 -10.64
N ILE A 1070 17.80 -13.16 -9.42
CA ILE A 1070 19.20 -13.55 -9.16
C ILE A 1070 19.37 -15.07 -9.11
N GLN A 1071 18.50 -15.87 -8.47
CA GLN A 1071 18.66 -17.33 -8.44
C GLN A 1071 18.60 -17.95 -9.84
N TYR A 1072 17.76 -17.40 -10.73
CA TYR A 1072 17.64 -17.88 -12.11
C TYR A 1072 18.78 -17.38 -13.03
N CYS A 1073 19.79 -16.65 -12.51
CA CYS A 1073 21.09 -16.50 -13.15
C CYS A 1073 21.95 -17.77 -13.08
N LYS A 1074 21.68 -18.69 -12.14
CA LYS A 1074 22.36 -19.98 -12.06
C LYS A 1074 22.10 -20.81 -13.33
N ASP A 1075 23.16 -21.37 -13.90
CA ASP A 1075 23.18 -22.10 -15.16
C ASP A 1075 24.14 -23.29 -14.99
N ASP A 1076 23.70 -24.52 -15.28
CA ASP A 1076 24.49 -25.73 -14.99
C ASP A 1076 25.72 -25.93 -15.90
N SER A 1077 25.86 -25.13 -16.95
CA SER A 1077 27.09 -25.06 -17.77
C SER A 1077 27.97 -23.86 -17.42
N ALA A 1078 27.57 -23.00 -16.47
CA ALA A 1078 28.38 -21.89 -15.99
C ALA A 1078 29.42 -22.35 -14.97
N GLY A 1079 30.66 -21.99 -15.21
CA GLY A 1079 31.77 -22.26 -14.30
C GLY A 1079 32.11 -21.10 -13.37
N CYS A 1080 31.65 -19.88 -13.64
CA CYS A 1080 31.86 -18.69 -12.81
C CYS A 1080 30.64 -17.74 -12.85
N TYR A 1081 30.41 -17.04 -11.74
CA TYR A 1081 29.41 -15.98 -11.60
C TYR A 1081 30.11 -14.67 -11.25
N LEU A 1082 29.88 -13.60 -12.02
CA LEU A 1082 30.55 -12.31 -11.85
C LEU A 1082 29.53 -11.18 -11.71
N PHE A 1083 29.50 -10.53 -10.55
CA PHE A 1083 28.61 -9.40 -10.28
C PHE A 1083 29.29 -8.05 -10.49
N VAL A 1084 28.65 -7.15 -11.23
CA VAL A 1084 29.14 -5.78 -11.46
C VAL A 1084 28.27 -4.78 -10.72
N SER A 1085 28.87 -3.81 -10.04
CA SER A 1085 28.15 -2.76 -9.31
C SER A 1085 28.93 -1.45 -9.29
N HIS A 1086 28.34 -0.36 -8.75
CA HIS A 1086 29.00 0.96 -8.70
C HIS A 1086 30.37 0.95 -8.01
N THR A 1087 30.54 0.14 -6.96
CA THR A 1087 31.74 0.12 -6.10
C THR A 1087 32.38 -1.25 -5.91
N GLY A 1088 31.73 -2.33 -6.36
CA GLY A 1088 32.12 -3.70 -5.99
C GLY A 1088 31.85 -4.04 -4.51
N PHE A 1089 31.17 -3.16 -3.76
CA PHE A 1089 31.03 -3.27 -2.31
C PHE A 1089 29.61 -2.89 -1.82
N GLY A 1090 29.17 -3.48 -0.72
CA GLY A 1090 27.88 -3.22 -0.06
C GLY A 1090 26.75 -4.05 -0.66
N GLY A 1091 25.92 -3.44 -1.51
CA GLY A 1091 24.70 -4.07 -2.03
C GLY A 1091 24.92 -5.36 -2.82
N VAL A 1092 26.08 -5.50 -3.47
CA VAL A 1092 26.45 -6.68 -4.26
C VAL A 1092 26.58 -7.96 -3.43
N ALA A 1093 27.00 -7.87 -2.16
CA ALA A 1093 27.15 -9.04 -1.28
C ALA A 1093 25.82 -9.79 -1.06
N TYR A 1094 24.68 -9.10 -1.14
CA TYR A 1094 23.36 -9.74 -1.08
C TYR A 1094 23.08 -10.62 -2.31
N ALA A 1095 23.46 -10.16 -3.52
CA ALA A 1095 23.34 -10.94 -4.75
C ALA A 1095 24.30 -12.15 -4.78
N MET A 1096 25.53 -11.95 -4.32
CA MET A 1096 26.52 -13.02 -4.16
C MET A 1096 26.02 -14.08 -3.19
N ALA A 1097 25.49 -13.68 -2.03
CA ALA A 1097 24.94 -14.59 -1.04
C ALA A 1097 23.79 -15.45 -1.59
N ILE A 1098 22.90 -14.91 -2.44
CA ILE A 1098 21.82 -15.67 -3.10
C ILE A 1098 22.39 -16.80 -3.96
N ILE A 1099 23.39 -16.53 -4.80
CA ILE A 1099 24.03 -17.58 -5.62
C ILE A 1099 24.78 -18.59 -4.76
N CYS A 1100 25.56 -18.16 -3.76
CA CYS A 1100 26.26 -19.07 -2.86
C CYS A 1100 25.28 -20.00 -2.12
N ILE A 1101 24.16 -19.48 -1.61
CA ILE A 1101 23.07 -20.25 -0.98
C ILE A 1101 22.47 -21.29 -1.93
N LYS A 1102 22.30 -20.94 -3.22
CA LYS A 1102 21.75 -21.81 -4.26
C LYS A 1102 22.72 -22.95 -4.62
N LEU A 1103 23.99 -22.64 -4.86
CA LEU A 1103 25.05 -23.63 -5.12
C LEU A 1103 25.25 -24.59 -3.93
N ASP A 1104 25.26 -24.06 -2.70
CA ASP A 1104 25.44 -24.86 -1.48
C ASP A 1104 24.23 -25.74 -1.13
N ALA A 1105 23.05 -25.49 -1.71
CA ALA A 1105 21.91 -26.40 -1.62
C ALA A 1105 22.08 -27.59 -2.59
N GLU A 1106 22.51 -27.32 -3.82
CA GLU A 1106 22.67 -28.32 -4.89
C GLU A 1106 23.85 -29.25 -4.64
N ALA A 1107 24.96 -28.74 -4.10
CA ALA A 1107 26.10 -29.55 -3.65
C ALA A 1107 25.74 -30.56 -2.56
N LYS A 1108 24.60 -30.39 -1.87
CA LYS A 1108 24.06 -31.31 -0.85
C LYS A 1108 23.01 -32.28 -1.41
N LEU A 1109 22.59 -32.10 -2.66
CA LEU A 1109 21.65 -32.97 -3.40
C LEU A 1109 22.36 -33.91 -4.40
N ALA A 1110 23.62 -33.62 -4.77
CA ALA A 1110 24.39 -34.48 -5.67
C ALA A 1110 24.64 -35.88 -5.05
N PRO A 1111 24.49 -36.98 -5.82
CA PRO A 1111 24.66 -38.34 -5.30
C PRO A 1111 26.13 -38.63 -4.98
N LYS A 1112 26.45 -38.73 -3.68
CA LYS A 1112 27.78 -39.15 -3.25
C LYS A 1112 28.00 -40.64 -3.48
N VAL A 1113 29.14 -40.98 -4.07
CA VAL A 1113 29.69 -42.34 -4.08
C VAL A 1113 29.94 -42.79 -2.62
N PRO A 1114 29.72 -44.06 -2.24
CA PRO A 1114 29.92 -44.51 -0.87
C PRO A 1114 31.41 -44.59 -0.51
N GLU A 1115 31.95 -43.54 0.11
CA GLU A 1115 33.21 -43.64 0.86
C GLU A 1115 32.97 -44.34 2.22
N PRO A 1116 34.00 -44.99 2.82
CA PRO A 1116 33.83 -45.74 4.05
C PRO A 1116 33.36 -44.88 5.23
N LEU A 1117 32.53 -45.46 6.10
CA LEU A 1117 32.05 -44.85 7.35
C LEU A 1117 33.18 -44.66 8.38
N ILE A 1118 34.04 -43.67 8.16
CA ILE A 1118 34.93 -43.12 9.19
C ILE A 1118 34.11 -42.11 10.00
N SER A 1119 33.81 -42.48 11.25
CA SER A 1119 33.06 -41.62 12.18
C SER A 1119 33.90 -40.42 12.60
N THR A 1120 33.75 -39.28 11.91
CA THR A 1120 34.24 -38.00 12.41
C THR A 1120 33.48 -37.62 13.69
N PRO A 1121 34.18 -37.34 14.81
CA PRO A 1121 33.51 -36.95 16.04
C PRO A 1121 32.86 -35.57 15.88
N ASN A 1122 31.72 -35.36 16.53
CA ASN A 1122 31.05 -34.06 16.55
C ASN A 1122 31.98 -32.99 17.14
N LEU A 1123 32.47 -32.05 16.32
CA LEU A 1123 33.01 -30.79 16.81
C LEU A 1123 31.89 -29.86 17.29
N PHE A 1124 31.21 -30.28 18.37
CA PHE A 1124 30.73 -29.31 19.33
C PHE A 1124 31.96 -28.68 19.97
N SER A 1125 32.25 -27.42 19.63
CA SER A 1125 33.27 -26.66 20.34
C SER A 1125 32.85 -26.53 21.80
N THR A 1126 33.61 -27.16 22.70
CA THR A 1126 33.53 -26.94 24.14
C THR A 1126 34.07 -25.56 24.45
N LEU A 1127 33.28 -24.53 24.14
CA LEU A 1127 33.47 -23.20 24.71
C LEU A 1127 33.33 -23.32 26.22
N GLU A 1128 34.35 -22.85 26.93
CA GLU A 1128 34.58 -23.16 28.33
C GLU A 1128 33.40 -22.73 29.23
N GLU A 1129 32.94 -23.65 30.08
CA GLU A 1129 31.97 -23.34 31.12
C GLU A 1129 32.67 -22.57 32.25
N ASN A 1130 32.89 -21.26 32.08
CA ASN A 1130 33.03 -20.27 33.17
C ASN A 1130 33.16 -18.82 32.65
N SER A 1131 32.03 -18.12 32.45
CA SER A 1131 31.99 -16.65 32.50
C SER A 1131 30.61 -16.12 32.93
N PRO A 1132 30.54 -15.13 33.85
CA PRO A 1132 29.29 -14.49 34.21
C PRO A 1132 28.87 -13.46 33.13
N SER A 1133 27.56 -13.23 32.99
CA SER A 1133 26.92 -12.16 32.20
C SER A 1133 27.53 -11.87 30.81
N ARG A 1134 26.97 -12.47 29.75
CA ARG A 1134 27.23 -12.03 28.37
C ARG A 1134 26.46 -10.73 28.06
N ASP A 1135 27.17 -9.75 27.50
CA ASP A 1135 26.58 -8.46 27.09
C ASP A 1135 25.56 -8.58 25.95
N SER A 1136 24.66 -7.60 25.87
CA SER A 1136 23.74 -7.41 24.74
C SER A 1136 24.46 -7.28 23.39
N ASP A 1137 25.69 -6.78 23.40
CA ASP A 1137 26.51 -6.57 22.20
C ASP A 1137 26.88 -7.89 21.50
N GLU A 1138 27.07 -8.98 22.26
CA GLU A 1138 27.30 -10.32 21.71
C GLU A 1138 26.05 -10.87 21.02
N VAL A 1139 24.87 -10.65 21.59
CA VAL A 1139 23.59 -11.15 21.05
C VAL A 1139 23.29 -10.51 19.69
N HIS A 1140 23.55 -9.21 19.55
CA HIS A 1140 23.38 -8.50 18.28
C HIS A 1140 24.42 -8.90 17.23
N LYS A 1141 25.69 -9.19 17.61
CA LYS A 1141 26.67 -9.82 16.70
C LYS A 1141 26.20 -11.19 16.21
N MET A 1142 25.57 -11.99 17.07
CA MET A 1142 25.00 -13.30 16.68
C MET A 1142 23.80 -13.19 15.72
N GLY A 1143 23.22 -11.99 15.52
CA GLY A 1143 22.06 -11.79 14.64
C GLY A 1143 20.74 -12.30 15.22
N ASP A 1144 20.67 -12.49 16.53
CA ASP A 1144 19.50 -13.02 17.25
C ASP A 1144 18.46 -11.91 17.57
N TYR A 1145 18.16 -11.06 16.57
CA TYR A 1145 17.15 -9.99 16.66
C TYR A 1145 15.74 -10.58 16.84
N ARG A 1146 14.84 -9.91 17.58
CA ARG A 1146 13.51 -10.47 17.93
C ARG A 1146 12.75 -10.97 16.69
N ASP A 1147 12.66 -10.15 15.66
CA ASP A 1147 11.84 -10.47 14.48
C ASP A 1147 12.45 -11.57 13.61
N ILE A 1148 13.78 -11.77 13.68
CA ILE A 1148 14.48 -12.90 13.05
C ILE A 1148 14.31 -14.19 13.88
N LEU A 1149 14.29 -14.11 15.22
CA LEU A 1149 13.91 -15.24 16.07
C LEU A 1149 12.44 -15.64 15.89
N SER A 1150 11.54 -14.69 15.62
CA SER A 1150 10.16 -14.98 15.24
C SER A 1150 10.09 -15.66 13.86
N LEU A 1151 10.91 -15.23 12.89
CA LEU A 1151 11.02 -15.88 11.59
C LEU A 1151 11.51 -17.34 11.71
N THR A 1152 12.58 -17.61 12.45
CA THR A 1152 13.17 -18.96 12.50
C THR A 1152 12.23 -20.00 13.11
N ARG A 1153 11.34 -19.62 14.03
CA ARG A 1153 10.30 -20.51 14.60
C ARG A 1153 9.24 -20.89 13.55
N VAL A 1154 8.86 -19.97 12.67
CA VAL A 1154 7.82 -20.13 11.61
C VAL A 1154 8.33 -20.86 10.36
N LEU A 1155 9.65 -20.99 10.21
CA LEU A 1155 10.31 -21.75 9.15
C LEU A 1155 10.65 -23.16 9.64
N MET A 1156 10.34 -24.19 8.83
CA MET A 1156 10.60 -25.60 9.16
C MET A 1156 12.05 -25.86 9.55
N TYR A 1157 12.98 -25.33 8.74
CA TYR A 1157 14.42 -25.44 8.95
C TYR A 1157 15.04 -24.12 9.42
N GLY A 1158 14.25 -23.23 10.06
CA GLY A 1158 14.64 -21.84 10.31
C GLY A 1158 16.00 -21.62 10.97
N PRO A 1159 16.32 -22.26 12.11
CA PRO A 1159 17.63 -22.11 12.76
C PRO A 1159 18.80 -22.60 11.89
N LYS A 1160 18.60 -23.70 11.17
CA LYS A 1160 19.59 -24.25 10.22
C LYS A 1160 19.79 -23.29 9.03
N SER A 1161 18.70 -22.73 8.52
CA SER A 1161 18.71 -21.74 7.44
C SER A 1161 19.41 -20.45 7.86
N LYS A 1162 19.19 -19.98 9.11
CA LYS A 1162 19.95 -18.87 9.69
C LYS A 1162 21.43 -19.20 9.80
N ALA A 1163 21.81 -20.35 10.34
CA ALA A 1163 23.22 -20.75 10.48
C ALA A 1163 23.94 -20.87 9.12
N ASP A 1164 23.31 -21.48 8.11
CA ASP A 1164 23.83 -21.54 6.74
C ASP A 1164 24.06 -20.12 6.15
N VAL A 1165 23.06 -19.24 6.30
CA VAL A 1165 23.13 -17.84 5.83
C VAL A 1165 24.18 -17.03 6.57
N ASP A 1166 24.33 -17.24 7.87
CA ASP A 1166 25.33 -16.58 8.71
C ASP A 1166 26.77 -16.91 8.24
N ILE A 1167 27.00 -18.15 7.78
CA ILE A 1167 28.28 -18.58 7.18
C ILE A 1167 28.49 -17.94 5.80
N VAL A 1168 27.46 -17.91 4.95
CA VAL A 1168 27.56 -17.32 3.60
C VAL A 1168 27.79 -15.80 3.66
N ILE A 1169 27.13 -15.09 4.58
CA ILE A 1169 27.35 -13.64 4.79
C ILE A 1169 28.80 -13.37 5.19
N GLU A 1170 29.38 -14.20 6.06
CA GLU A 1170 30.78 -14.01 6.49
C GLU A 1170 31.77 -14.27 5.35
N ARG A 1171 31.54 -15.31 4.53
CA ARG A 1171 32.32 -15.55 3.30
C ARG A 1171 32.18 -14.44 2.25
N CYS A 1172 31.09 -13.67 2.27
CA CYS A 1172 30.91 -12.51 1.40
C CYS A 1172 31.48 -11.21 1.98
N ALA A 1173 32.02 -11.21 3.20
CA ALA A 1173 32.29 -9.99 3.97
C ALA A 1173 33.25 -8.99 3.30
N GLY A 1174 34.16 -9.44 2.44
CA GLY A 1174 35.03 -8.56 1.64
C GLY A 1174 34.27 -7.70 0.62
N ALA A 1175 33.18 -8.23 0.05
CA ALA A 1175 32.22 -7.47 -0.76
C ALA A 1175 31.15 -6.77 0.10
N GLY A 1176 31.01 -7.11 1.38
CA GLY A 1176 30.11 -6.46 2.34
C GLY A 1176 29.45 -7.47 3.28
N ASN A 1177 29.21 -7.07 4.54
CA ASN A 1177 28.61 -7.94 5.56
C ASN A 1177 27.29 -7.34 6.07
N LEU A 1178 26.17 -8.00 5.77
CA LEU A 1178 24.83 -7.53 6.13
C LEU A 1178 24.57 -7.48 7.64
N ARG A 1179 25.24 -8.30 8.45
CA ARG A 1179 25.10 -8.30 9.92
C ARG A 1179 25.85 -7.14 10.54
N HIS A 1180 27.04 -6.81 10.01
CA HIS A 1180 27.74 -5.57 10.37
C HIS A 1180 26.96 -4.31 9.95
N ASP A 1181 26.29 -4.32 8.79
CA ASP A 1181 25.38 -3.24 8.37
C ASP A 1181 24.25 -3.01 9.39
N ILE A 1182 23.54 -4.06 9.82
CA ILE A 1182 22.44 -3.95 10.80
C ILE A 1182 22.97 -3.43 12.15
N LEU A 1183 24.08 -4.00 12.63
CA LEU A 1183 24.71 -3.58 13.89
C LEU A 1183 25.16 -2.11 13.86
N PHE A 1184 25.75 -1.66 12.75
CA PHE A 1184 26.11 -0.26 12.54
C PHE A 1184 24.90 0.66 12.63
N TYR A 1185 23.82 0.37 11.90
CA TYR A 1185 22.62 1.22 11.93
C TYR A 1185 21.92 1.22 13.30
N SER A 1186 22.01 0.14 14.10
CA SER A 1186 21.58 0.16 15.51
C SER A 1186 22.40 1.16 16.32
N LYS A 1187 23.73 1.02 16.31
CA LYS A 1187 24.63 1.84 17.13
C LYS A 1187 24.67 3.31 16.73
N GLU A 1188 24.36 3.66 15.48
CA GLU A 1188 24.16 5.07 15.12
C GLU A 1188 22.79 5.60 15.61
N LEU A 1189 21.72 4.79 15.63
CA LEU A 1189 20.43 5.21 16.19
C LEU A 1189 20.47 5.43 17.70
N GLU A 1190 21.28 4.66 18.43
CA GLU A 1190 21.50 4.80 19.88
C GLU A 1190 22.17 6.13 20.27
N LYS A 1191 22.99 6.71 19.38
CA LYS A 1191 23.76 7.94 19.64
C LYS A 1191 22.96 9.23 19.52
N PHE A 1192 21.81 9.22 18.84
CA PHE A 1192 21.05 10.43 18.53
C PHE A 1192 20.03 10.77 19.62
N SER A 1193 20.21 11.92 20.26
CA SER A 1193 19.15 12.61 21.02
C SER A 1193 18.21 13.39 20.07
N ASN A 1194 17.10 13.90 20.60
CA ASN A 1194 15.90 14.35 19.85
C ASN A 1194 16.06 15.69 19.06
N GLY A 1195 17.17 15.89 18.34
CA GLY A 1195 17.46 17.13 17.59
C GLY A 1195 17.24 17.06 16.07
N ASP A 1196 17.48 15.91 15.43
CA ASP A 1196 17.39 15.73 13.98
C ASP A 1196 16.54 14.51 13.61
N ASP A 1197 15.27 14.76 13.27
CA ASP A 1197 14.33 13.73 12.84
C ASP A 1197 14.61 13.21 11.42
N GLU A 1198 15.26 13.97 10.53
CA GLU A 1198 15.50 13.53 9.15
C GLU A 1198 16.69 12.55 9.05
N HIS A 1199 17.80 12.84 9.73
CA HIS A 1199 18.94 11.92 9.79
C HIS A 1199 18.57 10.64 10.54
N ARG A 1200 17.87 10.75 11.66
CA ARG A 1200 17.38 9.60 12.44
C ARG A 1200 16.40 8.73 11.63
N ALA A 1201 15.50 9.34 10.85
CA ALA A 1201 14.63 8.60 9.94
C ALA A 1201 15.41 7.90 8.80
N TYR A 1202 16.51 8.49 8.31
CA TYR A 1202 17.39 7.85 7.32
C TYR A 1202 18.15 6.63 7.88
N LEU A 1203 18.71 6.73 9.08
CA LEU A 1203 19.38 5.59 9.74
C LEU A 1203 18.41 4.41 9.94
N MET A 1204 17.18 4.69 10.40
CA MET A 1204 16.14 3.69 10.60
C MET A 1204 15.68 3.06 9.27
N ASP A 1205 15.52 3.86 8.21
CA ASP A 1205 15.20 3.41 6.84
C ASP A 1205 16.27 2.47 6.27
N MET A 1206 17.55 2.70 6.59
CA MET A 1206 18.65 1.86 6.12
C MET A 1206 18.82 0.59 6.96
N GLY A 1207 18.70 0.67 8.29
CA GLY A 1207 18.73 -0.49 9.19
C GLY A 1207 17.65 -1.53 8.85
N ILE A 1208 16.41 -1.07 8.65
CA ILE A 1208 15.28 -1.96 8.27
C ILE A 1208 15.53 -2.62 6.90
N LYS A 1209 16.15 -1.93 5.93
CA LYS A 1209 16.50 -2.53 4.63
C LYS A 1209 17.64 -3.55 4.71
N ALA A 1210 18.58 -3.39 5.63
CA ALA A 1210 19.62 -4.39 5.88
C ALA A 1210 19.00 -5.64 6.55
N LEU A 1211 18.16 -5.43 7.58
CA LEU A 1211 17.41 -6.49 8.27
C LEU A 1211 16.48 -7.26 7.32
N ARG A 1212 15.84 -6.56 6.37
CA ARG A 1212 14.98 -7.17 5.34
C ARG A 1212 15.76 -8.04 4.34
N ARG A 1213 17.00 -7.65 3.97
CA ARG A 1213 17.87 -8.52 3.15
C ARG A 1213 18.24 -9.79 3.91
N TYR A 1214 18.60 -9.67 5.19
CA TYR A 1214 18.89 -10.83 6.05
C TYR A 1214 17.67 -11.76 6.18
N PHE A 1215 16.48 -11.20 6.42
CA PHE A 1215 15.20 -11.93 6.39
C PHE A 1215 15.00 -12.72 5.08
N PHE A 1216 15.26 -12.09 3.92
CA PHE A 1216 15.11 -12.74 2.61
C PHE A 1216 16.13 -13.86 2.37
N LEU A 1217 17.38 -13.72 2.81
CA LEU A 1217 18.36 -14.83 2.71
C LEU A 1217 17.93 -16.05 3.56
N ILE A 1218 17.42 -15.83 4.77
CA ILE A 1218 16.95 -16.91 5.68
C ILE A 1218 15.70 -17.59 5.12
N THR A 1219 14.74 -16.83 4.59
CA THR A 1219 13.55 -17.40 3.93
C THR A 1219 13.91 -18.14 2.65
N PHE A 1220 14.80 -17.60 1.81
CA PHE A 1220 15.26 -18.26 0.59
C PHE A 1220 15.97 -19.58 0.87
N ARG A 1221 16.87 -19.62 1.86
CA ARG A 1221 17.50 -20.88 2.28
C ARG A 1221 16.49 -21.89 2.83
N SER A 1222 15.46 -21.45 3.54
CA SER A 1222 14.39 -22.36 3.98
C SER A 1222 13.50 -22.83 2.84
N TYR A 1223 13.26 -22.00 1.82
CA TYR A 1223 12.52 -22.38 0.60
C TYR A 1223 13.27 -23.50 -0.17
N LEU A 1224 14.59 -23.36 -0.33
CA LEU A 1224 15.45 -24.39 -0.96
C LEU A 1224 15.56 -25.69 -0.16
N TYR A 1225 15.20 -25.70 1.14
CA TYR A 1225 15.06 -26.94 1.91
C TYR A 1225 13.67 -27.58 1.82
N CYS A 1226 12.64 -26.82 1.45
CA CYS A 1226 11.24 -27.28 1.45
C CYS A 1226 10.68 -27.62 0.06
N THR A 1227 11.38 -27.26 -1.01
CA THR A 1227 10.83 -27.25 -2.38
C THR A 1227 11.87 -27.78 -3.36
N SER A 1228 11.46 -28.61 -4.32
CA SER A 1228 12.28 -28.89 -5.49
C SER A 1228 12.43 -27.61 -6.31
N ALA A 1229 13.58 -27.39 -6.94
CA ALA A 1229 13.86 -26.14 -7.68
C ALA A 1229 13.06 -26.00 -8.99
N THR A 1230 12.08 -26.88 -9.23
CA THR A 1230 11.31 -27.04 -10.46
C THR A 1230 9.80 -26.77 -10.31
N GLU A 1231 9.29 -26.59 -9.08
CA GLU A 1231 7.84 -26.57 -8.81
C GLU A 1231 7.21 -25.17 -8.59
N THR A 1232 7.90 -24.23 -7.91
CA THR A 1232 7.37 -22.87 -7.66
C THR A 1232 8.48 -21.81 -7.59
N GLU A 1233 8.20 -20.57 -8.01
CA GLU A 1233 9.09 -19.42 -7.77
C GLU A 1233 9.11 -19.00 -6.28
N PHE A 1234 10.19 -18.36 -5.82
CA PHE A 1234 10.32 -17.92 -4.43
C PHE A 1234 9.30 -16.83 -4.06
N THR A 1235 8.98 -15.94 -4.99
CA THR A 1235 7.92 -14.92 -4.81
C THR A 1235 6.55 -15.57 -4.63
N ALA A 1236 6.20 -16.58 -5.44
CA ALA A 1236 4.95 -17.32 -5.28
C ALA A 1236 4.90 -18.08 -3.94
N TRP A 1237 6.03 -18.66 -3.51
CA TRP A 1237 6.17 -19.30 -2.20
C TRP A 1237 6.04 -18.31 -1.04
N MET A 1238 6.54 -17.08 -1.19
CA MET A 1238 6.37 -16.01 -0.19
C MET A 1238 4.93 -15.47 -0.14
N ASP A 1239 4.27 -15.30 -1.28
CA ASP A 1239 2.88 -14.79 -1.36
C ASP A 1239 1.86 -15.82 -0.83
N ALA A 1240 2.13 -17.12 -0.98
CA ALA A 1240 1.40 -18.20 -0.30
C ALA A 1240 1.60 -18.21 1.24
N ARG A 1241 2.50 -17.38 1.76
CA ARG A 1241 2.88 -17.30 3.18
C ARG A 1241 2.64 -15.91 3.77
N PRO A 1242 1.37 -15.47 3.93
CA PRO A 1242 1.02 -14.15 4.46
C PRO A 1242 1.58 -13.87 5.86
N GLU A 1243 1.87 -14.89 6.68
CA GLU A 1243 2.57 -14.73 7.96
C GLU A 1243 4.04 -14.27 7.79
N LEU A 1244 4.73 -14.77 6.75
CA LEU A 1244 6.07 -14.28 6.39
C LEU A 1244 5.98 -12.87 5.82
N GLY A 1245 4.96 -12.58 5.00
CA GLY A 1245 4.65 -11.23 4.55
C GLY A 1245 4.36 -10.27 5.72
N HIS A 1246 3.67 -10.73 6.76
CA HIS A 1246 3.39 -9.94 7.96
C HIS A 1246 4.66 -9.63 8.75
N LEU A 1247 5.49 -10.64 9.03
CA LEU A 1247 6.78 -10.45 9.72
C LEU A 1247 7.69 -9.51 8.91
N CYS A 1248 7.82 -9.72 7.60
CA CYS A 1248 8.65 -8.91 6.70
C CYS A 1248 8.23 -7.44 6.65
N ASN A 1249 6.93 -7.15 6.74
CA ASN A 1249 6.39 -5.78 6.73
C ASN A 1249 6.37 -5.10 8.11
N ASN A 1250 6.61 -5.84 9.20
CA ASN A 1250 6.62 -5.31 10.57
C ASN A 1250 8.01 -5.33 11.22
N LEU A 1251 9.07 -5.63 10.47
CA LEU A 1251 10.47 -5.60 10.92
C LEU A 1251 10.81 -4.27 11.60
N ARG A 1252 11.39 -4.34 12.79
CA ARG A 1252 11.88 -3.19 13.54
C ARG A 1252 13.37 -3.32 13.82
N MET A 1253 14.07 -2.19 13.82
CA MET A 1253 15.28 -2.09 14.63
C MET A 1253 14.83 -2.09 16.09
N ASP A 1254 15.38 -3.01 16.88
CA ASP A 1254 15.20 -3.02 18.33
C ASP A 1254 15.99 -1.85 18.97
N LYS A 1255 15.81 -1.64 20.28
CA LYS A 1255 16.33 -0.50 21.06
C LYS A 1255 17.04 -1.01 22.31
#